data_AF-A0A3R7IXP7-F1
#
_entry.id   AF-A0A3R7IXP7-F1
#
_cell.length_a   1.000
_cell.length_b   1.000
_cell.length_c   1.000
_cell.angle_alpha   90.00
_cell.angle_beta   90.00
_cell.angle_gamma   90.00
#
_symmetry.space_group_name_H-M   'P 1'
#
loop_
_entity.id
_entity.type
_entity.pdbx_description
1 polymer ?
#
loop_
_entity_poly.entity_id
_entity_poly.type
_entity_poly.pdbx_seq_one_letter_code
_entity_poly.pdbx_strand_id
1 'polypeptide(L)'
;MRREVMPQPSCAHPWRHQPPGTPVPGCTYVHPGRGAAPPDAVPPPAVGGRRAGGAGRGSCAPGVSLPASRRSGVGRPAPAGPGHVRFLSPTPAHAPTRSMMNVLHGTTGTVRGWARRPARWAVALLAGLSMLAAGGSASAATPAQPATARPATAPEVRASGEAMAQVAAMQPGWNLGNSLDATGSDETSWGNPRITEDLLDNVRAQGFKSIRIPVTWSGHQGPAPGYTLDADYLNRVKEVADWALADGFHVMINIHHDSWQWIADMPADRAGVLARYNAIWTQLSGTFRDSSSKLVFESINEPQFSGSSGDAENAELLDELNTSFHRIVRGSGGANETRLLVLPTLHTSSDQARLDELTATFDALDDPHLAATVHYYGYWPFSVNVAGGTRFDATAQKDLTDAFDRVHDTFVARGIPVILGEYGLLGFDRHTGTIQQGEKLKFFEFLGHHARTRQITTMLWDNGQHFQRTGFRWNDPELFAQIRSSWTTRSGTASSDQVFSVRSEPVTAKTLTLNLNGTAFTGLRHGSTELVRGTDYTVQGDRLTLTAPALTRLSGSREYGTNAELSARFSAGVPWRISLITYDTPVLRDATGTTDSFAVPTDFRGDQLATMEARYADGSNAGPHNWTSYKEFDRSFAPDYGAGETVLTSEFFAEVQEGARVTLTFHYWSGATVTYHVTRTGTSVTGTTA
;
A
#
# COMPACT_ATOMS: atom_id res chain seq x y z
N MET A 1 20.98 -21.72 9.34
CA MET A 1 20.89 -21.55 7.87
C MET A 1 20.66 -20.07 7.62
N ARG A 2 21.50 -19.41 6.81
CA ARG A 2 21.22 -18.02 6.39
C ARG A 2 20.18 -18.08 5.27
N ARG A 3 19.20 -17.18 5.26
CA ARG A 3 18.40 -16.91 4.06
C ARG A 3 19.26 -16.05 3.14
N GLU A 4 19.60 -16.54 1.97
CA GLU A 4 20.06 -15.67 0.90
C GLU A 4 18.85 -14.86 0.42
N VAL A 5 18.97 -13.54 0.43
CA VAL A 5 17.96 -12.65 -0.16
C VAL A 5 18.11 -12.80 -1.66
N MET A 6 17.19 -13.52 -2.30
CA MET A 6 17.15 -13.58 -3.76
C MET A 6 16.94 -12.19 -4.35
N PRO A 7 17.50 -11.89 -5.54
CA PRO A 7 17.28 -10.61 -6.19
C PRO A 7 15.80 -10.47 -6.57
N GLN A 8 15.06 -9.70 -5.76
CA GLN A 8 13.72 -9.21 -6.10
C GLN A 8 13.83 -8.40 -7.41
N PRO A 9 12.99 -8.65 -8.43
CA PRO A 9 12.89 -7.74 -9.56
C PRO A 9 12.41 -6.38 -9.04
N SER A 10 13.00 -5.29 -9.55
CA SER A 10 12.57 -3.95 -9.15
C SER A 10 11.12 -3.74 -9.59
N CYS A 11 10.22 -3.48 -8.66
CA CYS A 11 8.94 -2.82 -8.96
C CYS A 11 9.26 -1.56 -9.77
N ALA A 12 8.86 -1.52 -11.03
CA ALA A 12 9.38 -0.57 -12.01
C ALA A 12 9.01 0.86 -11.60
N HIS A 13 9.98 1.61 -11.06
CA HIS A 13 9.74 2.87 -10.36
C HIS A 13 8.93 3.87 -11.21
N PRO A 14 7.66 4.17 -10.87
CA PRO A 14 6.88 5.20 -11.56
C PRO A 14 7.38 6.62 -11.22
N TRP A 15 8.23 6.74 -10.19
CA TRP A 15 8.54 7.98 -9.50
C TRP A 15 9.66 8.79 -10.18
N ARG A 16 9.31 9.49 -11.27
CA ARG A 16 10.10 10.61 -11.83
C ARG A 16 9.45 11.99 -11.66
N HIS A 17 8.67 12.19 -10.60
CA HIS A 17 8.25 13.53 -10.17
C HIS A 17 9.43 14.34 -9.61
N GLN A 18 10.11 15.09 -10.47
CA GLN A 18 10.83 16.29 -10.01
C GLN A 18 9.81 17.36 -9.57
N PRO A 19 10.02 18.04 -8.43
CA PRO A 19 9.19 19.18 -8.06
C PRO A 19 9.41 20.34 -9.06
N PRO A 20 8.35 21.02 -9.52
CA PRO A 20 8.49 22.05 -10.55
C PRO A 20 9.08 23.36 -10.00
N GLY A 21 10.23 23.76 -10.53
CA GLY A 21 10.60 25.18 -10.65
C GLY A 21 11.77 25.71 -9.81
N THR A 22 13.01 25.43 -10.23
CA THR A 22 14.13 26.41 -10.18
C THR A 22 15.20 26.06 -11.22
N PRO A 23 15.65 27.00 -12.08
CA PRO A 23 16.68 26.72 -13.08
C PRO A 23 18.11 26.95 -12.54
N VAL A 24 19.02 26.02 -12.84
CA VAL A 24 20.47 26.15 -12.64
C VAL A 24 21.18 25.68 -13.92
N PRO A 25 22.18 26.40 -14.46
CA PRO A 25 22.57 26.23 -15.87
C PRO A 25 23.71 25.22 -16.13
N GLY A 26 23.52 24.41 -17.17
CA GLY A 26 24.51 24.17 -18.24
C GLY A 26 25.81 23.41 -17.92
N CYS A 27 25.83 22.11 -18.25
CA CYS A 27 27.06 21.38 -18.62
C CYS A 27 26.86 20.71 -19.99
N THR A 28 27.81 20.89 -20.91
CA THR A 28 27.78 20.33 -22.27
C THR A 28 28.31 18.90 -22.33
N TYR A 29 27.57 17.99 -22.96
CA TYR A 29 28.03 16.64 -23.28
C TYR A 29 28.96 16.63 -24.51
N VAL A 30 29.95 15.74 -24.51
CA VAL A 30 30.85 15.48 -25.65
C VAL A 30 30.86 13.99 -25.97
N HIS A 31 30.62 13.63 -27.24
CA HIS A 31 30.68 12.25 -27.72
C HIS A 31 32.10 11.84 -28.16
N PRO A 32 32.57 10.63 -27.85
CA PRO A 32 33.53 9.89 -28.67
C PRO A 32 32.82 9.10 -29.80
N GLY A 33 33.50 8.92 -30.93
CA GLY A 33 32.93 8.33 -32.16
C GLY A 33 33.21 6.83 -32.39
N ARG A 34 32.84 6.33 -33.59
CA ARG A 34 32.90 4.92 -34.01
C ARG A 34 34.25 4.47 -34.60
N GLY A 35 34.53 3.16 -34.50
CA GLY A 35 35.53 2.40 -35.29
C GLY A 35 36.26 1.35 -34.44
N ALA A 36 36.74 0.21 -34.94
CA ALA A 36 36.55 -0.52 -36.21
C ALA A 36 36.98 -2.00 -36.01
N ALA A 37 36.82 -2.90 -36.99
CA ALA A 37 37.16 -4.34 -36.89
C ALA A 37 37.30 -4.99 -38.29
N PRO A 38 37.78 -6.27 -38.44
CA PRO A 38 38.70 -7.09 -37.63
C PRO A 38 40.00 -7.42 -38.45
N PRO A 39 40.78 -8.54 -38.25
CA PRO A 39 40.37 -9.90 -38.67
C PRO A 39 40.89 -11.12 -37.83
N ASP A 40 40.19 -12.26 -37.98
CA ASP A 40 40.54 -13.70 -37.98
C ASP A 40 41.80 -14.30 -37.28
N ALA A 41 41.62 -15.42 -36.53
CA ALA A 41 41.96 -16.79 -37.00
C ALA A 41 42.04 -17.93 -35.92
N VAL A 42 41.20 -18.98 -36.09
CA VAL A 42 41.45 -20.45 -35.89
C VAL A 42 41.66 -21.08 -34.46
N PRO A 43 40.79 -22.06 -34.05
CA PRO A 43 40.96 -23.02 -32.92
C PRO A 43 41.47 -24.42 -33.41
N PRO A 44 41.55 -25.57 -32.65
CA PRO A 44 41.05 -25.94 -31.31
C PRO A 44 42.19 -26.47 -30.37
N PRO A 45 42.29 -27.68 -29.73
CA PRO A 45 41.55 -28.98 -29.77
C PRO A 45 40.79 -29.35 -28.45
N ALA A 46 40.42 -30.63 -28.25
CA ALA A 46 39.76 -31.16 -27.04
C ALA A 46 40.12 -32.63 -26.72
N VAL A 47 39.96 -33.06 -25.46
CA VAL A 47 40.04 -34.46 -24.93
C VAL A 47 39.08 -34.56 -23.73
N GLY A 48 38.33 -35.64 -23.45
CA GLY A 48 38.12 -36.92 -24.15
C GLY A 48 37.13 -37.77 -23.32
N GLY A 49 36.57 -38.87 -23.86
CA GLY A 49 35.53 -39.63 -23.16
C GLY A 49 35.45 -41.12 -23.49
N ARG A 50 34.46 -41.80 -22.87
CA ARG A 50 34.30 -43.28 -22.73
C ARG A 50 35.22 -43.84 -21.62
N ARG A 51 34.91 -44.97 -20.96
CA ARG A 51 34.02 -46.10 -21.29
C ARG A 51 33.48 -46.76 -20.01
N ALA A 52 32.36 -47.50 -20.09
CA ALA A 52 31.77 -48.24 -18.97
C ALA A 52 31.91 -49.77 -19.14
N GLY A 53 31.76 -50.53 -18.05
CA GLY A 53 31.49 -51.98 -18.06
C GLY A 53 32.35 -52.83 -17.10
N GLY A 54 31.71 -53.49 -16.12
CA GLY A 54 32.30 -54.48 -15.22
C GLY A 54 31.31 -54.90 -14.12
N ALA A 55 31.07 -56.20 -13.93
CA ALA A 55 29.98 -56.72 -13.07
C ALA A 55 30.50 -57.60 -11.92
N GLY A 56 29.77 -57.68 -10.79
CA GLY A 56 30.22 -58.48 -9.63
C GLY A 56 29.21 -58.61 -8.46
N ARG A 57 28.21 -59.50 -8.63
CA ARG A 57 27.39 -60.23 -7.63
C ARG A 57 27.59 -59.97 -6.12
N GLY A 58 26.48 -59.87 -5.36
CA GLY A 58 26.48 -60.03 -3.90
C GLY A 58 25.08 -60.03 -3.27
N SER A 59 24.46 -61.19 -3.10
CA SER A 59 23.11 -61.35 -2.53
C SER A 59 23.08 -62.29 -1.32
N CYS A 60 22.50 -61.86 -0.20
CA CYS A 60 21.83 -62.72 0.79
C CYS A 60 21.06 -61.92 1.85
N ALA A 61 19.93 -62.45 2.29
CA ALA A 61 19.22 -62.08 3.52
C ALA A 61 19.02 -63.38 4.35
N PRO A 62 18.66 -63.33 5.65
CA PRO A 62 17.22 -63.28 5.99
C PRO A 62 16.83 -62.66 7.37
N GLY A 63 15.53 -62.34 7.52
CA GLY A 63 14.79 -62.34 8.81
C GLY A 63 15.05 -61.17 9.78
N VAL A 64 14.19 -60.88 10.78
CA VAL A 64 12.99 -61.59 11.28
C VAL A 64 11.91 -60.60 11.78
N SER A 65 10.66 -60.86 11.36
CA SER A 65 9.33 -60.63 11.97
C SER A 65 8.95 -59.42 12.87
N LEU A 66 7.75 -58.89 12.57
CA LEU A 66 6.86 -58.15 13.48
C LEU A 66 6.24 -59.07 14.56
N PRO A 67 5.55 -58.50 15.58
CA PRO A 67 4.08 -58.62 15.57
C PRO A 67 3.34 -57.30 15.90
N ALA A 68 2.01 -57.28 15.73
CA ALA A 68 1.16 -56.12 16.00
C ALA A 68 -0.22 -56.49 16.59
N SER A 69 -0.72 -55.64 17.49
CA SER A 69 -2.13 -55.55 17.97
C SER A 69 -2.30 -54.15 18.60
N ARG A 70 -3.40 -53.36 18.50
CA ARG A 70 -4.86 -53.58 18.51
C ARG A 70 -5.36 -54.14 19.86
N ARG A 71 -6.40 -53.58 20.52
CA ARG A 71 -7.39 -52.55 20.14
C ARG A 71 -8.11 -52.00 21.40
N SER A 72 -8.86 -50.89 21.25
CA SER A 72 -9.94 -50.36 22.14
C SER A 72 -9.59 -49.94 23.59
N GLY A 73 -10.26 -48.96 24.20
CA GLY A 73 -11.25 -48.00 23.66
C GLY A 73 -12.15 -47.33 24.73
N VAL A 74 -13.03 -46.40 24.27
CA VAL A 74 -14.12 -45.72 25.02
C VAL A 74 -13.70 -44.63 26.02
N GLY A 75 -14.37 -43.46 26.00
CA GLY A 75 -14.11 -42.37 26.96
C GLY A 75 -14.65 -40.96 26.65
N ARG A 76 -15.86 -40.79 26.11
CA ARG A 76 -16.54 -39.47 26.07
C ARG A 76 -17.11 -39.13 27.46
N PRO A 77 -17.15 -37.85 27.88
CA PRO A 77 -18.46 -37.19 27.84
C PRO A 77 -18.46 -35.67 27.55
N ALA A 78 -19.46 -35.27 26.76
CA ALA A 78 -20.20 -34.01 26.85
C ALA A 78 -21.66 -34.39 26.51
N PRO A 79 -22.70 -33.84 27.18
CA PRO A 79 -23.06 -32.42 26.98
C PRO A 79 -23.63 -31.69 28.21
N ALA A 80 -23.70 -30.35 28.16
CA ALA A 80 -24.62 -29.56 28.98
C ALA A 80 -24.96 -28.19 28.35
N GLY A 81 -26.25 -27.93 28.20
CA GLY A 81 -26.90 -26.66 27.84
C GLY A 81 -28.41 -26.89 27.77
N PRO A 82 -29.27 -25.86 27.66
CA PRO A 82 -28.99 -24.42 27.58
C PRO A 82 -29.52 -23.62 28.80
N GLY A 83 -29.13 -22.35 28.91
CA GLY A 83 -29.66 -21.41 29.91
C GLY A 83 -30.39 -20.23 29.26
N HIS A 84 -31.72 -20.33 29.10
CA HIS A 84 -32.54 -19.17 28.69
C HIS A 84 -32.86 -18.28 29.91
N VAL A 85 -32.69 -16.97 29.77
CA VAL A 85 -33.30 -15.96 30.65
C VAL A 85 -34.08 -14.96 29.78
N ARG A 86 -35.38 -14.81 30.06
CA ARG A 86 -36.23 -13.76 29.48
C ARG A 86 -36.43 -12.64 30.51
N PHE A 87 -36.13 -11.40 30.13
CA PHE A 87 -36.83 -10.20 30.59
C PHE A 87 -37.02 -9.32 29.35
N LEU A 88 -38.24 -9.22 28.81
CA LEU A 88 -39.32 -8.32 29.25
C LEU A 88 -38.99 -6.85 29.00
N SER A 89 -39.58 -6.30 27.94
CA SER A 89 -39.74 -4.86 27.70
C SER A 89 -40.55 -4.21 28.82
N PRO A 90 -40.44 -2.88 28.99
CA PRO A 90 -41.55 -2.07 28.47
C PRO A 90 -41.11 -0.75 27.81
N THR A 91 -41.82 -0.39 26.73
CA THR A 91 -42.16 1.01 26.43
C THR A 91 -43.42 1.37 27.23
N PRO A 92 -43.64 2.65 27.62
CA PRO A 92 -44.36 3.53 26.70
C PRO A 92 -44.02 5.04 26.76
N ALA A 93 -44.19 5.68 25.59
CA ALA A 93 -44.91 6.95 25.36
C ALA A 93 -44.59 8.27 26.13
N HIS A 94 -44.42 9.30 25.28
CA HIS A 94 -44.91 10.70 25.42
C HIS A 94 -44.07 11.74 26.18
N ALA A 95 -44.27 12.98 25.72
CA ALA A 95 -43.76 14.27 26.20
C ALA A 95 -44.95 15.28 26.09
N PRO A 96 -44.77 16.62 26.02
CA PRO A 96 -43.81 17.53 26.66
C PRO A 96 -44.53 18.63 27.48
N THR A 97 -43.81 19.45 28.26
CA THR A 97 -44.35 20.73 28.79
C THR A 97 -43.33 21.85 28.88
N ARG A 98 -43.78 23.09 28.63
CA ARG A 98 -43.03 24.36 28.79
C ARG A 98 -43.35 25.02 30.14
N SER A 99 -42.39 25.77 30.69
CA SER A 99 -42.59 27.14 31.24
C SER A 99 -41.20 27.81 31.31
N MET A 100 -40.88 29.01 30.80
CA MET A 100 -41.48 30.37 30.80
C MET A 100 -41.27 31.21 32.07
N MET A 101 -40.69 32.42 31.86
CA MET A 101 -40.65 33.61 32.73
C MET A 101 -39.81 33.51 34.03
N ASN A 102 -39.20 34.56 34.59
CA ASN A 102 -38.96 35.97 34.16
C ASN A 102 -37.63 36.46 34.82
N VAL A 103 -36.75 37.22 34.15
CA VAL A 103 -36.67 38.70 34.06
C VAL A 103 -36.58 39.43 35.42
N LEU A 104 -35.42 40.05 35.71
CA LEU A 104 -35.18 41.48 36.03
C LEU A 104 -33.65 41.72 36.19
N HIS A 105 -33.04 42.65 35.45
CA HIS A 105 -32.49 43.96 35.91
C HIS A 105 -31.56 43.94 37.16
N GLY A 106 -30.38 44.57 37.18
CA GLY A 106 -29.65 45.29 36.12
C GLY A 106 -28.53 46.21 36.68
N THR A 107 -27.77 46.91 35.80
CA THR A 107 -26.80 48.01 36.08
C THR A 107 -25.56 47.67 36.95
N THR A 108 -24.37 48.28 36.84
CA THR A 108 -23.81 49.33 35.96
C THR A 108 -22.27 49.19 35.92
N GLY A 109 -21.59 49.60 34.82
CA GLY A 109 -20.11 49.72 34.81
C GLY A 109 -19.50 49.86 33.41
N THR A 110 -19.01 51.06 33.07
CA THR A 110 -18.19 51.34 31.86
C THR A 110 -16.72 50.94 32.11
N VAL A 111 -15.86 50.71 31.11
CA VAL A 111 -15.21 51.72 30.23
C VAL A 111 -14.69 51.11 28.91
N ARG A 112 -14.56 51.99 27.89
CA ARG A 112 -13.82 51.91 26.59
C ARG A 112 -12.66 50.89 26.55
N GLY A 113 -12.25 50.30 25.42
CA GLY A 113 -12.54 50.45 23.98
C GLY A 113 -11.39 49.77 23.20
N TRP A 114 -11.49 49.27 21.97
CA TRP A 114 -11.77 49.93 20.68
C TRP A 114 -12.28 48.88 19.67
N ALA A 115 -12.98 49.30 18.61
CA ALA A 115 -13.32 48.41 17.49
C ALA A 115 -13.35 49.15 16.14
N ARG A 116 -12.87 48.49 15.07
CA ARG A 116 -13.13 48.86 13.66
C ARG A 116 -13.34 47.60 12.82
N ARG A 117 -14.46 47.54 12.10
CA ARG A 117 -14.66 46.74 10.87
C ARG A 117 -15.17 47.71 9.76
N PRO A 118 -15.71 47.29 8.60
CA PRO A 118 -15.06 47.59 7.32
C PRO A 118 -15.81 48.62 6.47
N ALA A 119 -15.15 49.13 5.43
CA ALA A 119 -15.78 49.99 4.43
C ALA A 119 -16.27 49.17 3.22
N ARG A 120 -17.50 49.45 2.77
CA ARG A 120 -18.00 49.09 1.43
C ARG A 120 -17.66 50.22 0.46
N TRP A 121 -17.54 49.90 -0.82
CA TRP A 121 -17.56 50.90 -1.90
C TRP A 121 -18.60 50.53 -2.96
N ALA A 122 -19.39 51.51 -3.35
CA ALA A 122 -20.26 51.50 -4.52
C ALA A 122 -20.47 52.96 -4.95
N VAL A 123 -20.26 53.27 -6.22
CA VAL A 123 -20.53 54.58 -6.82
C VAL A 123 -21.12 54.33 -8.20
N ALA A 124 -22.14 55.11 -8.57
CA ALA A 124 -22.75 55.12 -9.89
C ALA A 124 -22.95 56.56 -10.34
N LEU A 125 -22.90 56.81 -11.65
CA LEU A 125 -23.28 58.07 -12.28
C LEU A 125 -23.77 57.82 -13.71
N LEU A 126 -24.41 58.82 -14.33
CA LEU A 126 -25.52 58.59 -15.26
C LEU A 126 -25.58 59.60 -16.42
N ALA A 127 -26.23 59.15 -17.51
CA ALA A 127 -26.91 59.93 -18.55
C ALA A 127 -26.09 60.68 -19.64
N GLY A 128 -26.69 60.68 -20.83
CA GLY A 128 -26.28 61.40 -22.04
C GLY A 128 -27.15 60.93 -23.22
N LEU A 129 -27.95 61.81 -23.83
CA LEU A 129 -29.01 61.46 -24.81
C LEU A 129 -28.94 62.35 -26.08
N SER A 130 -29.82 62.09 -27.05
CA SER A 130 -30.08 62.83 -28.32
C SER A 130 -29.23 62.40 -29.54
N MET A 131 -29.71 62.45 -30.81
CA MET A 131 -31.03 62.89 -31.33
C MET A 131 -31.46 62.21 -32.67
N LEU A 132 -32.62 62.61 -33.19
CA LEU A 132 -33.34 62.22 -34.43
C LEU A 132 -32.60 62.60 -35.75
N ALA A 133 -32.99 62.20 -36.99
CA ALA A 133 -33.80 61.09 -37.56
C ALA A 133 -33.84 61.21 -39.12
N ALA A 134 -34.49 60.26 -39.81
CA ALA A 134 -35.24 60.36 -41.09
C ALA A 134 -34.81 59.48 -42.30
N GLY A 135 -35.79 58.73 -42.84
CA GLY A 135 -36.04 58.54 -44.29
C GLY A 135 -35.14 57.60 -45.13
N GLY A 136 -35.74 56.55 -45.71
CA GLY A 136 -35.14 55.82 -46.85
C GLY A 136 -35.63 54.38 -47.01
N SER A 137 -36.48 54.11 -48.01
CA SER A 137 -36.94 52.76 -48.34
C SER A 137 -36.13 52.15 -49.49
N ALA A 138 -35.37 51.08 -49.22
CA ALA A 138 -34.78 50.21 -50.23
C ALA A 138 -34.58 48.79 -49.68
N SER A 139 -34.93 47.76 -50.46
CA SER A 139 -34.78 46.36 -50.04
C SER A 139 -33.34 45.87 -50.23
N ALA A 140 -32.75 45.33 -49.18
CA ALA A 140 -31.54 44.50 -49.25
C ALA A 140 -31.81 43.18 -48.53
N ALA A 141 -31.56 42.05 -49.21
CA ALA A 141 -31.77 40.73 -48.63
C ALA A 141 -30.63 40.38 -47.66
N THR A 142 -30.98 40.08 -46.41
CA THR A 142 -30.04 39.66 -45.36
C THR A 142 -30.20 38.15 -45.14
N PRO A 143 -29.12 37.36 -45.01
CA PRO A 143 -29.21 35.90 -44.91
C PRO A 143 -29.89 35.43 -43.62
N ALA A 144 -30.43 34.21 -43.66
CA ALA A 144 -31.11 33.59 -42.53
C ALA A 144 -30.19 33.44 -41.30
N GLN A 145 -30.75 33.65 -40.11
CA GLN A 145 -30.04 33.37 -38.85
C GLN A 145 -29.74 31.86 -38.75
N PRO A 146 -28.54 31.47 -38.28
CA PRO A 146 -28.32 30.12 -37.79
C PRO A 146 -29.29 29.83 -36.64
N ALA A 147 -29.92 28.66 -36.64
CA ALA A 147 -30.71 28.23 -35.49
C ALA A 147 -29.79 28.14 -34.28
N THR A 148 -30.17 28.77 -33.17
CA THR A 148 -29.44 28.65 -31.90
C THR A 148 -29.43 27.19 -31.46
N ALA A 149 -28.27 26.53 -31.56
CA ALA A 149 -28.10 25.18 -31.06
C ALA A 149 -28.44 25.15 -29.57
N ARG A 150 -29.47 24.36 -29.21
CA ARG A 150 -29.72 23.97 -27.82
C ARG A 150 -28.41 23.38 -27.27
N PRO A 151 -27.94 23.77 -26.08
CA PRO A 151 -26.71 23.20 -25.52
C PRO A 151 -26.87 21.69 -25.47
N ALA A 152 -25.85 20.97 -25.95
CA ALA A 152 -25.82 19.52 -25.87
C ALA A 152 -25.93 19.14 -24.39
N THR A 153 -26.99 18.41 -24.06
CA THR A 153 -27.00 17.63 -22.82
C THR A 153 -25.79 16.70 -22.88
N ALA A 154 -24.94 16.74 -21.85
CA ALA A 154 -23.91 15.73 -21.67
C ALA A 154 -24.55 14.33 -21.79
N PRO A 155 -23.84 13.33 -22.33
CA PRO A 155 -24.36 11.97 -22.38
C PRO A 155 -24.83 11.57 -20.98
N GLU A 156 -26.07 11.09 -20.90
CA GLU A 156 -26.67 10.64 -19.64
C GLU A 156 -26.03 9.30 -19.27
N VAL A 157 -24.83 9.37 -18.68
CA VAL A 157 -24.00 8.20 -18.35
C VAL A 157 -24.85 7.26 -17.53
N ARG A 158 -25.14 6.08 -18.10
CA ARG A 158 -25.90 5.03 -17.44
C ARG A 158 -25.02 4.36 -16.41
N ALA A 159 -24.91 5.01 -15.25
CA ALA A 159 -24.34 4.46 -14.04
C ALA A 159 -24.90 3.04 -13.84
N SER A 160 -24.05 2.03 -14.02
CA SER A 160 -24.47 0.65 -13.93
C SER A 160 -24.70 0.30 -12.47
N GLY A 161 -25.94 0.45 -12.03
CA GLY A 161 -26.34 0.16 -10.65
C GLY A 161 -25.98 -1.27 -10.24
N GLU A 162 -25.94 -2.20 -11.19
CA GLU A 162 -25.52 -3.59 -10.98
C GLU A 162 -24.00 -3.69 -10.78
N ALA A 163 -23.16 -3.10 -11.64
CA ALA A 163 -21.71 -3.10 -11.48
C ALA A 163 -21.28 -2.36 -10.19
N MET A 164 -21.91 -1.21 -9.92
CA MET A 164 -21.72 -0.43 -8.68
C MET A 164 -22.11 -1.26 -7.44
N ALA A 165 -23.24 -1.97 -7.46
CA ALA A 165 -23.66 -2.83 -6.37
C ALA A 165 -22.75 -4.06 -6.21
N GLN A 166 -22.30 -4.68 -7.31
CA GLN A 166 -21.39 -5.82 -7.30
C GLN A 166 -20.04 -5.45 -6.68
N VAL A 167 -19.42 -4.34 -7.12
CA VAL A 167 -18.15 -3.87 -6.55
C VAL A 167 -18.33 -3.47 -5.08
N ALA A 168 -19.41 -2.76 -4.71
CA ALA A 168 -19.70 -2.48 -3.31
C ALA A 168 -19.89 -3.75 -2.45
N ALA A 169 -20.40 -4.84 -3.03
CA ALA A 169 -20.54 -6.13 -2.35
C ALA A 169 -19.20 -6.87 -2.15
N MET A 170 -18.15 -6.52 -2.89
CA MET A 170 -16.79 -7.02 -2.69
C MET A 170 -16.12 -6.45 -1.43
N GLN A 171 -16.48 -5.24 -0.98
CA GLN A 171 -15.77 -4.56 0.11
C GLN A 171 -15.93 -5.29 1.45
N PRO A 172 -14.85 -5.71 2.15
CA PRO A 172 -13.43 -5.56 1.83
C PRO A 172 -12.83 -6.81 1.17
N GLY A 173 -11.75 -6.62 0.40
CA GLY A 173 -11.01 -7.70 -0.26
C GLY A 173 -9.57 -7.88 0.21
N TRP A 174 -8.94 -8.94 -0.28
CA TRP A 174 -7.59 -9.39 0.09
C TRP A 174 -6.91 -10.09 -1.10
N ASN A 175 -5.60 -9.90 -1.29
CA ASN A 175 -4.82 -10.53 -2.36
C ASN A 175 -4.10 -11.79 -1.85
N LEU A 176 -4.15 -12.84 -2.65
CA LEU A 176 -3.38 -14.07 -2.45
C LEU A 176 -1.97 -13.95 -3.06
N GLY A 177 -1.24 -12.89 -2.70
CA GLY A 177 0.03 -12.51 -3.33
C GLY A 177 1.18 -13.48 -3.04
N ASN A 178 2.25 -13.37 -3.82
CA ASN A 178 3.43 -14.23 -3.85
C ASN A 178 3.09 -15.73 -3.82
N SER A 179 2.00 -16.11 -4.49
CA SER A 179 1.46 -17.46 -4.60
C SER A 179 1.37 -17.85 -6.08
N LEU A 180 0.20 -17.83 -6.73
CA LEU A 180 0.06 -18.16 -8.16
C LEU A 180 0.67 -17.10 -9.10
N ASP A 181 0.97 -15.91 -8.59
CA ASP A 181 1.76 -14.87 -9.22
C ASP A 181 3.28 -15.16 -9.25
N ALA A 182 3.78 -16.06 -8.39
CA ALA A 182 5.21 -16.32 -8.25
C ALA A 182 5.84 -16.88 -9.54
N THR A 183 6.96 -16.29 -9.96
CA THR A 183 7.52 -16.47 -11.31
C THR A 183 8.38 -17.72 -11.52
N GLY A 184 8.19 -18.77 -10.72
CA GLY A 184 8.99 -19.99 -10.74
C GLY A 184 8.29 -21.19 -11.38
N SER A 185 8.50 -22.38 -10.80
CA SER A 185 7.95 -23.64 -11.31
C SER A 185 6.57 -24.01 -10.79
N ASP A 186 6.15 -23.45 -9.66
CA ASP A 186 4.77 -23.48 -9.15
C ASP A 186 4.55 -22.36 -8.13
N GLU A 187 3.34 -22.32 -7.57
CA GLU A 187 2.86 -21.36 -6.57
C GLU A 187 3.69 -21.28 -5.27
N THR A 188 4.65 -22.18 -5.05
CA THR A 188 5.51 -22.18 -3.86
C THR A 188 6.87 -21.51 -4.07
N SER A 189 7.19 -21.12 -5.31
CA SER A 189 8.53 -20.69 -5.70
C SER A 189 9.05 -19.43 -4.99
N TRP A 190 8.16 -18.59 -4.44
CA TRP A 190 8.52 -17.42 -3.62
C TRP A 190 8.38 -17.65 -2.10
N GLY A 191 8.27 -18.91 -1.67
CA GLY A 191 8.38 -19.32 -0.26
C GLY A 191 7.06 -19.40 0.52
N ASN A 192 5.93 -19.06 -0.11
CA ASN A 192 4.62 -19.46 0.41
C ASN A 192 4.43 -20.99 0.27
N PRO A 193 3.68 -21.64 1.18
CA PRO A 193 3.21 -23.00 0.97
C PRO A 193 2.12 -23.04 -0.11
N ARG A 194 1.80 -24.24 -0.62
CA ARG A 194 0.63 -24.39 -1.48
C ARG A 194 -0.65 -23.96 -0.78
N ILE A 195 -1.53 -23.33 -1.54
CA ILE A 195 -2.83 -22.80 -1.12
C ILE A 195 -3.73 -23.95 -0.66
N THR A 196 -4.45 -23.78 0.44
CA THR A 196 -5.41 -24.77 0.96
C THR A 196 -6.80 -24.17 1.09
N GLU A 197 -7.84 -25.02 1.05
CA GLU A 197 -9.22 -24.64 1.38
C GLU A 197 -9.27 -24.03 2.80
N ASP A 198 -8.61 -24.64 3.79
CA ASP A 198 -8.41 -24.10 5.14
C ASP A 198 -7.92 -22.64 5.18
N LEU A 199 -7.03 -22.23 4.26
CA LEU A 199 -6.52 -20.85 4.21
C LEU A 199 -7.61 -19.87 3.78
N LEU A 200 -8.39 -20.23 2.76
CA LEU A 200 -9.47 -19.39 2.23
C LEU A 200 -10.59 -19.26 3.27
N ASP A 201 -10.96 -20.36 3.90
CA ASP A 201 -11.93 -20.45 5.00
C ASP A 201 -11.51 -19.57 6.20
N ASN A 202 -10.22 -19.62 6.57
CA ASN A 202 -9.68 -18.78 7.65
C ASN A 202 -9.55 -17.29 7.28
N VAL A 203 -9.24 -16.94 6.02
CA VAL A 203 -9.29 -15.55 5.52
C VAL A 203 -10.73 -15.04 5.49
N ARG A 204 -11.68 -15.88 5.05
CA ARG A 204 -13.12 -15.58 5.02
C ARG A 204 -13.65 -15.25 6.41
N ALA A 205 -13.25 -16.03 7.41
CA ALA A 205 -13.60 -15.81 8.81
C ALA A 205 -13.11 -14.46 9.39
N GLN A 206 -12.09 -13.82 8.81
CA GLN A 206 -11.64 -12.48 9.23
C GLN A 206 -12.65 -11.38 8.85
N GLY A 207 -13.49 -11.61 7.83
CA GLY A 207 -14.54 -10.70 7.38
C GLY A 207 -14.40 -10.20 5.94
N PHE A 208 -13.41 -10.67 5.19
CA PHE A 208 -13.27 -10.36 3.76
C PHE A 208 -14.43 -10.93 2.93
N LYS A 209 -14.85 -10.21 1.89
CA LYS A 209 -15.94 -10.57 0.97
C LYS A 209 -15.49 -10.74 -0.49
N SER A 210 -14.28 -10.33 -0.81
CA SER A 210 -13.62 -10.69 -2.07
C SER A 210 -12.19 -11.16 -1.85
N ILE A 211 -11.69 -11.90 -2.84
CA ILE A 211 -10.29 -12.31 -2.95
C ILE A 211 -9.82 -12.00 -4.37
N ARG A 212 -8.61 -11.47 -4.50
CA ARG A 212 -7.88 -11.36 -5.76
C ARG A 212 -6.80 -12.42 -5.76
N ILE A 213 -6.85 -13.28 -6.77
CA ILE A 213 -5.89 -14.36 -7.01
C ILE A 213 -5.05 -13.89 -8.21
N PRO A 214 -3.93 -13.21 -7.96
CA PRO A 214 -3.02 -12.84 -9.03
C PRO A 214 -2.35 -14.11 -9.60
N VAL A 215 -2.20 -14.20 -10.93
CA VAL A 215 -1.64 -15.38 -11.60
C VAL A 215 -0.65 -14.99 -12.70
N THR A 216 0.52 -15.61 -12.70
CA THR A 216 1.55 -15.40 -13.74
C THR A 216 1.65 -16.62 -14.65
N TRP A 217 1.44 -16.42 -15.95
CA TRP A 217 1.24 -17.50 -16.92
C TRP A 217 2.50 -17.89 -17.69
N SER A 218 3.54 -17.05 -17.74
CA SER A 218 4.77 -17.29 -18.54
C SER A 218 5.43 -18.67 -18.39
N GLY A 219 5.48 -19.24 -17.18
CA GLY A 219 6.05 -20.56 -16.94
C GLY A 219 5.13 -21.73 -17.30
N HIS A 220 3.86 -21.44 -17.59
CA HIS A 220 2.74 -22.39 -17.60
C HIS A 220 1.99 -22.36 -18.94
N GLN A 221 2.74 -22.23 -20.04
CA GLN A 221 2.18 -22.19 -21.39
C GLN A 221 3.11 -22.82 -22.44
N GLY A 222 2.50 -23.39 -23.48
CA GLY A 222 3.19 -23.92 -24.65
C GLY A 222 3.73 -22.86 -25.61
N PRO A 223 4.40 -23.29 -26.70
CA PRO A 223 4.97 -22.40 -27.71
C PRO A 223 3.91 -21.76 -28.62
N ALA A 224 4.35 -20.74 -29.36
CA ALA A 224 3.58 -20.13 -30.44
C ALA A 224 3.24 -21.15 -31.55
N PRO A 225 2.13 -20.96 -32.30
CA PRO A 225 1.11 -19.92 -32.13
C PRO A 225 0.00 -20.31 -31.13
N GLY A 226 0.00 -21.54 -30.62
CA GLY A 226 -1.08 -22.07 -29.79
C GLY A 226 -1.10 -21.54 -28.36
N TYR A 227 0.08 -21.32 -27.77
CA TYR A 227 0.26 -20.86 -26.38
C TYR A 227 -0.64 -21.60 -25.38
N THR A 228 -0.81 -22.91 -25.57
CA THR A 228 -1.72 -23.74 -24.78
C THR A 228 -1.29 -23.71 -23.32
N LEU A 229 -2.18 -23.29 -22.42
CA LEU A 229 -1.90 -23.26 -20.99
C LEU A 229 -1.63 -24.67 -20.47
N ASP A 230 -0.71 -24.80 -19.51
CA ASP A 230 -0.46 -26.06 -18.83
C ASP A 230 -1.73 -26.53 -18.13
N ALA A 231 -2.15 -27.76 -18.42
CA ALA A 231 -3.46 -28.25 -18.01
C ALA A 231 -3.55 -28.44 -16.48
N ASP A 232 -2.49 -28.92 -15.85
CA ASP A 232 -2.47 -29.16 -14.40
C ASP A 232 -2.41 -27.83 -13.64
N TYR A 233 -1.64 -26.85 -14.13
CA TYR A 233 -1.61 -25.50 -13.56
C TYR A 233 -2.93 -24.75 -13.75
N LEU A 234 -3.54 -24.80 -14.94
CA LEU A 234 -4.85 -24.18 -15.18
C LEU A 234 -5.96 -24.83 -14.34
N ASN A 235 -5.94 -26.16 -14.19
CA ASN A 235 -6.83 -26.86 -13.26
C ASN A 235 -6.60 -26.42 -11.81
N ARG A 236 -5.35 -26.20 -11.40
CA ARG A 236 -4.98 -25.71 -10.06
C ARG A 236 -5.47 -24.29 -9.79
N VAL A 237 -5.31 -23.37 -10.75
CA VAL A 237 -5.90 -22.02 -10.66
C VAL A 237 -7.42 -22.11 -10.54
N LYS A 238 -8.06 -23.01 -11.29
CA LYS A 238 -9.51 -23.24 -11.21
C LYS A 238 -9.94 -23.80 -9.85
N GLU A 239 -9.21 -24.76 -9.30
CA GLU A 239 -9.47 -25.37 -7.98
C GLU A 239 -9.50 -24.30 -6.87
N VAL A 240 -8.49 -23.44 -6.81
CA VAL A 240 -8.43 -22.34 -5.83
C VAL A 240 -9.56 -21.32 -6.03
N ALA A 241 -9.90 -20.99 -7.27
CA ALA A 241 -11.01 -20.09 -7.57
C ALA A 241 -12.38 -20.71 -7.22
N ASP A 242 -12.57 -22.01 -7.45
CA ASP A 242 -13.79 -22.74 -7.12
C ASP A 242 -13.98 -22.84 -5.59
N TRP A 243 -12.92 -23.11 -4.81
CA TRP A 243 -12.95 -23.05 -3.34
C TRP A 243 -13.39 -21.66 -2.84
N ALA A 244 -12.76 -20.60 -3.34
CA ALA A 244 -13.11 -19.24 -2.95
C ALA A 244 -14.57 -18.86 -3.33
N LEU A 245 -15.08 -19.36 -4.44
CA LEU A 245 -16.49 -19.20 -4.81
C LEU A 245 -17.43 -19.98 -3.88
N ALA A 246 -17.02 -21.14 -3.37
CA ALA A 246 -17.78 -21.95 -2.39
C ALA A 246 -17.88 -21.26 -1.02
N ASP A 247 -16.79 -20.67 -0.52
CA ASP A 247 -16.78 -19.76 0.65
C ASP A 247 -17.66 -18.51 0.44
N GLY A 248 -18.06 -18.27 -0.80
CA GLY A 248 -18.94 -17.19 -1.21
C GLY A 248 -18.23 -15.85 -1.37
N PHE A 249 -16.91 -15.82 -1.53
CA PHE A 249 -16.19 -14.63 -1.99
C PHE A 249 -16.67 -14.19 -3.38
N HIS A 250 -16.46 -12.92 -3.70
CA HIS A 250 -16.21 -12.51 -5.09
C HIS A 250 -14.74 -12.77 -5.41
N VAL A 251 -14.45 -13.32 -6.59
CA VAL A 251 -13.10 -13.78 -6.94
C VAL A 251 -12.62 -13.00 -8.14
N MET A 252 -11.43 -12.40 -8.08
CA MET A 252 -10.78 -11.76 -9.22
C MET A 252 -9.59 -12.61 -9.66
N ILE A 253 -9.47 -12.89 -10.96
CA ILE A 253 -8.29 -13.50 -11.59
C ILE A 253 -7.77 -12.59 -12.72
N ASN A 254 -6.48 -12.67 -13.03
CA ASN A 254 -5.83 -11.78 -13.98
C ASN A 254 -4.70 -12.45 -14.78
N ILE A 255 -4.00 -11.62 -15.56
CA ILE A 255 -2.65 -11.86 -16.07
C ILE A 255 -1.71 -10.93 -15.28
N HIS A 256 -0.81 -11.49 -14.46
CA HIS A 256 -0.08 -10.73 -13.45
C HIS A 256 1.34 -10.30 -13.89
N HIS A 257 2.42 -10.99 -13.49
CA HIS A 257 3.79 -10.54 -13.80
C HIS A 257 4.21 -10.73 -15.27
N ASP A 258 3.40 -11.41 -16.06
CA ASP A 258 3.43 -11.36 -17.53
C ASP A 258 3.54 -9.91 -18.07
N SER A 259 2.97 -8.93 -17.34
CA SER A 259 3.01 -7.52 -17.67
C SER A 259 4.41 -6.97 -17.89
N TRP A 260 5.36 -7.28 -17.00
CA TRP A 260 6.76 -6.87 -17.13
C TRP A 260 7.67 -7.95 -17.74
N GLN A 261 7.24 -9.21 -17.75
CA GLN A 261 8.03 -10.32 -18.29
C GLN A 261 8.06 -10.41 -19.82
N TRP A 262 7.00 -9.93 -20.49
CA TRP A 262 6.91 -9.98 -21.97
C TRP A 262 5.86 -9.05 -22.56
N ILE A 263 4.80 -8.67 -21.84
CA ILE A 263 3.82 -7.71 -22.39
C ILE A 263 4.46 -6.32 -22.52
N ALA A 264 5.42 -5.99 -21.67
CA ALA A 264 6.22 -4.77 -21.81
C ALA A 264 6.99 -4.68 -23.14
N ASP A 265 7.25 -5.79 -23.84
CA ASP A 265 7.95 -5.78 -25.13
C ASP A 265 7.01 -5.43 -26.32
N MET A 266 5.74 -5.09 -26.06
CA MET A 266 4.74 -4.75 -27.10
C MET A 266 5.14 -3.60 -28.07
N PRO A 267 5.94 -2.58 -27.70
CA PRO A 267 6.46 -1.62 -28.68
C PRO A 267 7.40 -2.25 -29.72
N ALA A 268 8.08 -3.34 -29.37
CA ALA A 268 9.04 -4.05 -30.23
C ALA A 268 8.41 -5.24 -30.97
N ASP A 269 7.49 -5.98 -30.34
CA ASP A 269 6.74 -7.10 -30.95
C ASP A 269 5.23 -7.01 -30.65
N ARG A 270 4.59 -5.94 -31.15
CA ARG A 270 3.15 -5.69 -31.00
C ARG A 270 2.29 -6.87 -31.43
N ALA A 271 2.70 -7.59 -32.47
CA ALA A 271 1.97 -8.72 -33.03
C ALA A 271 2.13 -10.01 -32.22
N GLY A 272 3.35 -10.39 -31.82
CA GLY A 272 3.61 -11.58 -31.02
C GLY A 272 3.08 -11.48 -29.60
N VAL A 273 3.24 -10.30 -28.97
CA VAL A 273 2.66 -10.00 -27.65
C VAL A 273 1.13 -10.09 -27.70
N LEU A 274 0.48 -9.41 -28.64
CA LEU A 274 -0.99 -9.43 -28.74
C LEU A 274 -1.52 -10.84 -29.08
N ALA A 275 -0.82 -11.61 -29.93
CA ALA A 275 -1.19 -13.00 -30.22
C ALA A 275 -1.14 -13.89 -28.96
N ARG A 276 -0.07 -13.76 -28.15
CA ARG A 276 0.10 -14.50 -26.90
C ARG A 276 -0.94 -14.11 -25.85
N TYR A 277 -1.16 -12.81 -25.65
CA TYR A 277 -2.16 -12.27 -24.72
C TYR A 277 -3.58 -12.74 -25.06
N ASN A 278 -3.95 -12.67 -26.35
CA ASN A 278 -5.24 -13.13 -26.83
C ASN A 278 -5.41 -14.66 -26.66
N ALA A 279 -4.36 -15.45 -26.87
CA ALA A 279 -4.41 -16.90 -26.69
C ALA A 279 -4.62 -17.30 -25.23
N ILE A 280 -3.98 -16.61 -24.27
CA ILE A 280 -4.23 -16.81 -22.83
C ILE A 280 -5.68 -16.45 -22.50
N TRP A 281 -6.14 -15.23 -22.83
CA TRP A 281 -7.50 -14.80 -22.50
C TRP A 281 -8.60 -15.62 -23.17
N THR A 282 -8.37 -16.17 -24.36
CA THR A 282 -9.32 -17.09 -25.01
C THR A 282 -9.49 -18.38 -24.20
N GLN A 283 -8.39 -18.93 -23.67
CA GLN A 283 -8.42 -20.14 -22.85
C GLN A 283 -9.04 -19.88 -21.47
N LEU A 284 -8.67 -18.78 -20.80
CA LEU A 284 -9.27 -18.39 -19.52
C LEU A 284 -10.79 -18.13 -19.65
N SER A 285 -11.20 -17.40 -20.69
CA SER A 285 -12.63 -17.15 -20.97
C SER A 285 -13.39 -18.45 -21.19
N GLY A 286 -12.82 -19.43 -21.89
CA GLY A 286 -13.40 -20.77 -22.07
C GLY A 286 -13.52 -21.57 -20.78
N THR A 287 -12.43 -21.70 -20.01
CA THR A 287 -12.38 -22.49 -18.76
C THR A 287 -13.31 -21.96 -17.67
N PHE A 288 -13.48 -20.64 -17.60
CA PHE A 288 -14.31 -19.98 -16.59
C PHE A 288 -15.67 -19.50 -17.11
N ARG A 289 -16.05 -19.87 -18.34
CA ARG A 289 -17.25 -19.39 -19.07
C ARG A 289 -18.53 -19.45 -18.26
N ASP A 290 -18.76 -20.59 -17.60
CA ASP A 290 -20.00 -20.89 -16.88
C ASP A 290 -19.83 -20.76 -15.35
N SER A 291 -18.67 -20.29 -14.88
CA SER A 291 -18.45 -19.95 -13.47
C SER A 291 -19.29 -18.74 -13.05
N SER A 292 -19.76 -18.74 -11.80
CA SER A 292 -20.59 -17.69 -11.18
C SER A 292 -20.15 -16.27 -11.55
N SER A 293 -21.10 -15.34 -11.72
CA SER A 293 -20.82 -13.91 -11.96
C SER A 293 -20.05 -13.22 -10.83
N LYS A 294 -19.92 -13.88 -9.66
CA LYS A 294 -18.99 -13.49 -8.58
C LYS A 294 -17.52 -13.57 -8.98
N LEU A 295 -17.17 -14.42 -9.94
CA LEU A 295 -15.85 -14.45 -10.57
C LEU A 295 -15.78 -13.30 -11.59
N VAL A 296 -14.73 -12.49 -11.50
CA VAL A 296 -14.47 -11.33 -12.36
C VAL A 296 -13.06 -11.42 -12.93
N PHE A 297 -12.83 -10.81 -14.09
CA PHE A 297 -11.53 -10.85 -14.77
C PHE A 297 -10.91 -9.46 -14.79
N GLU A 298 -9.65 -9.34 -14.38
CA GLU A 298 -8.83 -8.14 -14.52
C GLU A 298 -7.87 -8.32 -15.70
N SER A 299 -7.88 -7.39 -16.66
CA SER A 299 -7.24 -7.58 -17.97
C SER A 299 -5.72 -7.79 -17.93
N ILE A 300 -5.03 -7.08 -17.04
CA ILE A 300 -3.57 -7.12 -16.83
C ILE A 300 -3.21 -6.39 -15.51
N ASN A 301 -2.18 -6.85 -14.81
CA ASN A 301 -1.63 -6.17 -13.64
C ASN A 301 -0.57 -5.12 -14.03
N GLU A 302 -0.65 -3.92 -13.47
CA GLU A 302 0.39 -2.86 -13.58
C GLU A 302 1.02 -2.72 -14.99
N PRO A 303 0.19 -2.49 -16.03
CA PRO A 303 0.65 -2.44 -17.41
C PRO A 303 1.70 -1.36 -17.62
N GLN A 304 2.77 -1.73 -18.31
CA GLN A 304 3.91 -0.88 -18.65
C GLN A 304 4.53 -1.35 -19.97
N PHE A 305 5.22 -0.47 -20.69
CA PHE A 305 5.79 -0.78 -22.00
C PHE A 305 7.23 -0.29 -22.12
N SER A 306 8.15 -1.21 -22.39
CA SER A 306 9.59 -1.00 -22.50
C SER A 306 9.95 -0.46 -23.88
N GLY A 307 10.61 0.70 -23.92
CA GLY A 307 11.15 1.25 -25.18
C GLY A 307 10.11 1.93 -26.09
N SER A 308 8.92 2.25 -25.59
CA SER A 308 7.97 3.11 -26.30
C SER A 308 8.49 4.54 -26.48
N SER A 309 7.84 5.29 -27.36
CA SER A 309 8.08 6.72 -27.59
C SER A 309 7.51 7.63 -26.48
N GLY A 310 6.71 7.09 -25.56
CA GLY A 310 6.22 7.77 -24.35
C GLY A 310 4.75 7.54 -24.04
N ASP A 311 4.22 8.34 -23.12
CA ASP A 311 2.87 8.30 -22.55
C ASP A 311 1.72 8.04 -23.53
N ALA A 312 1.74 8.63 -24.72
CA ALA A 312 0.68 8.48 -25.72
C ALA A 312 0.67 7.08 -26.35
N GLU A 313 1.83 6.55 -26.70
CA GLU A 313 1.96 5.17 -27.21
C GLU A 313 1.65 4.16 -26.10
N ASN A 314 2.04 4.44 -24.86
CA ASN A 314 1.66 3.61 -23.71
C ASN A 314 0.14 3.52 -23.53
N ALA A 315 -0.59 4.63 -23.76
CA ALA A 315 -2.04 4.64 -23.72
C ALA A 315 -2.66 3.84 -24.89
N GLU A 316 -2.17 4.02 -26.12
CA GLU A 316 -2.63 3.27 -27.30
C GLU A 316 -2.41 1.75 -27.16
N LEU A 317 -1.29 1.33 -26.57
CA LEU A 317 -0.98 -0.09 -26.33
C LEU A 317 -1.86 -0.70 -25.23
N LEU A 318 -2.14 0.05 -24.16
CA LEU A 318 -3.05 -0.40 -23.11
C LEU A 318 -4.51 -0.47 -23.59
N ASP A 319 -4.95 0.50 -24.40
CA ASP A 319 -6.29 0.47 -25.01
C ASP A 319 -6.47 -0.75 -25.91
N GLU A 320 -5.47 -1.09 -26.74
CA GLU A 320 -5.51 -2.29 -27.58
C GLU A 320 -5.60 -3.59 -26.76
N LEU A 321 -4.84 -3.70 -25.67
CA LEU A 321 -4.94 -4.85 -24.75
C LEU A 321 -6.32 -4.94 -24.11
N ASN A 322 -6.80 -3.85 -23.49
CA ASN A 322 -8.10 -3.78 -22.82
C ASN A 322 -9.26 -4.09 -23.78
N THR A 323 -9.26 -3.48 -24.97
CA THR A 323 -10.27 -3.69 -26.02
C THR A 323 -10.21 -5.11 -26.59
N SER A 324 -9.02 -5.68 -26.79
CA SER A 324 -8.91 -7.06 -27.27
C SER A 324 -9.37 -8.07 -26.23
N PHE A 325 -9.01 -7.88 -24.96
CA PHE A 325 -9.51 -8.65 -23.81
C PHE A 325 -11.03 -8.61 -23.70
N HIS A 326 -11.62 -7.41 -23.67
CA HIS A 326 -13.08 -7.19 -23.61
C HIS A 326 -13.81 -8.00 -24.68
N ARG A 327 -13.39 -7.83 -25.94
CA ARG A 327 -13.92 -8.52 -27.12
C ARG A 327 -13.82 -10.04 -27.00
N ILE A 328 -12.71 -10.58 -26.48
CA ILE A 328 -12.51 -12.02 -26.30
C ILE A 328 -13.46 -12.57 -25.23
N VAL A 329 -13.57 -11.89 -24.07
CA VAL A 329 -14.44 -12.34 -22.99
C VAL A 329 -15.90 -12.28 -23.43
N ARG A 330 -16.38 -11.16 -23.97
CA ARG A 330 -17.76 -11.03 -24.48
C ARG A 330 -18.05 -12.01 -25.62
N GLY A 331 -17.10 -12.23 -26.52
CA GLY A 331 -17.23 -13.18 -27.64
C GLY A 331 -17.31 -14.66 -27.25
N SER A 332 -16.98 -15.02 -26.00
CA SER A 332 -17.04 -16.42 -25.52
C SER A 332 -18.42 -16.89 -25.06
N GLY A 333 -19.35 -15.96 -24.83
CA GLY A 333 -20.74 -16.25 -24.44
C GLY A 333 -20.91 -16.79 -23.01
N GLY A 334 -22.15 -17.12 -22.64
CA GLY A 334 -22.48 -17.65 -21.31
C GLY A 334 -22.42 -16.56 -20.24
N ALA A 335 -21.95 -16.89 -19.03
CA ALA A 335 -21.86 -15.89 -17.96
C ALA A 335 -20.85 -14.76 -18.28
N ASN A 336 -19.96 -14.95 -19.25
CA ASN A 336 -19.02 -13.94 -19.72
C ASN A 336 -19.68 -12.78 -20.50
N GLU A 337 -20.93 -12.94 -20.97
CA GLU A 337 -21.70 -11.89 -21.67
C GLU A 337 -21.95 -10.68 -20.77
N THR A 338 -22.15 -10.89 -19.47
CA THR A 338 -22.40 -9.84 -18.45
C THR A 338 -21.46 -9.91 -17.25
N ARG A 339 -20.41 -10.74 -17.30
CA ARG A 339 -19.36 -10.78 -16.25
C ARG A 339 -18.72 -9.41 -16.11
N LEU A 340 -18.62 -8.92 -14.88
CA LEU A 340 -17.87 -7.70 -14.57
C LEU A 340 -16.40 -7.88 -15.02
N LEU A 341 -15.93 -6.98 -15.86
CA LEU A 341 -14.53 -6.90 -16.29
C LEU A 341 -13.86 -5.72 -15.60
N VAL A 342 -12.62 -5.92 -15.16
CA VAL A 342 -11.83 -4.93 -14.42
C VAL A 342 -10.68 -4.49 -15.32
N LEU A 343 -10.58 -3.20 -15.57
CA LEU A 343 -9.61 -2.62 -16.49
C LEU A 343 -8.69 -1.65 -15.72
N PRO A 344 -7.36 -1.78 -15.83
CA PRO A 344 -6.40 -0.94 -15.11
C PRO A 344 -6.14 0.37 -15.86
N THR A 345 -5.74 1.40 -15.11
CA THR A 345 -4.98 2.51 -15.69
C THR A 345 -3.53 2.08 -15.99
N LEU A 346 -2.78 2.86 -16.77
CA LEU A 346 -1.35 2.60 -16.99
C LEU A 346 -0.59 2.64 -15.65
N HIS A 347 0.27 1.65 -15.41
CA HIS A 347 0.92 1.37 -14.12
C HIS A 347 -0.06 1.22 -12.92
N THR A 348 -1.36 1.04 -13.16
CA THR A 348 -2.44 1.23 -12.17
C THR A 348 -2.38 2.58 -11.41
N SER A 349 -1.77 3.61 -12.01
CA SER A 349 -1.61 4.92 -11.37
C SER A 349 -2.94 5.70 -11.23
N SER A 350 -2.98 6.57 -10.24
CA SER A 350 -4.05 7.54 -9.98
C SER A 350 -3.82 8.92 -10.61
N ASP A 351 -2.80 9.08 -11.47
CA ASP A 351 -2.53 10.36 -12.16
C ASP A 351 -3.62 10.70 -13.17
N GLN A 352 -4.01 11.98 -13.25
CA GLN A 352 -5.21 12.38 -14.00
C GLN A 352 -5.19 11.91 -15.47
N ALA A 353 -4.07 12.07 -16.17
CA ALA A 353 -3.94 11.61 -17.55
C ALA A 353 -4.23 10.10 -17.71
N ARG A 354 -3.81 9.27 -16.73
CA ARG A 354 -4.02 7.81 -16.75
C ARG A 354 -5.49 7.45 -16.45
N LEU A 355 -6.19 8.28 -15.68
CA LEU A 355 -7.64 8.17 -15.42
C LEU A 355 -8.48 8.63 -16.62
N ASP A 356 -8.01 9.68 -17.32
CA ASP A 356 -8.63 10.25 -18.53
C ASP A 356 -8.48 9.29 -19.73
N GLU A 357 -7.32 8.63 -19.87
CA GLU A 357 -7.08 7.59 -20.87
C GLU A 357 -7.99 6.38 -20.66
N LEU A 358 -8.07 5.85 -19.43
CA LEU A 358 -8.98 4.73 -19.13
C LEU A 358 -10.45 5.14 -19.29
N THR A 359 -10.79 6.40 -18.99
CA THR A 359 -12.10 6.97 -19.31
C THR A 359 -12.41 6.87 -20.81
N ALA A 360 -11.46 7.23 -21.68
CA ALA A 360 -11.65 7.16 -23.13
C ALA A 360 -11.88 5.71 -23.61
N THR A 361 -11.17 4.73 -23.07
CA THR A 361 -11.44 3.31 -23.31
C THR A 361 -12.87 2.92 -22.88
N PHE A 362 -13.35 3.38 -21.72
CA PHE A 362 -14.69 3.03 -21.22
C PHE A 362 -15.80 3.67 -22.06
N ASP A 363 -15.65 4.96 -22.40
CA ASP A 363 -16.57 5.70 -23.26
C ASP A 363 -16.58 5.15 -24.71
N ALA A 364 -15.52 4.43 -25.14
CA ALA A 364 -15.44 3.75 -26.43
C ALA A 364 -15.99 2.31 -26.43
N LEU A 365 -15.94 1.61 -25.29
CA LEU A 365 -16.46 0.23 -25.15
C LEU A 365 -17.99 0.17 -24.90
N ASP A 366 -18.60 1.24 -24.36
CA ASP A 366 -20.05 1.37 -24.05
C ASP A 366 -20.65 0.15 -23.31
N ASP A 367 -19.90 -0.39 -22.35
CA ASP A 367 -20.24 -1.63 -21.65
C ASP A 367 -20.60 -1.37 -20.17
N PRO A 368 -21.82 -1.71 -19.72
CA PRO A 368 -22.26 -1.45 -18.34
C PRO A 368 -21.70 -2.44 -17.31
N HIS A 369 -20.90 -3.42 -17.71
CA HIS A 369 -20.28 -4.41 -16.81
C HIS A 369 -18.74 -4.23 -16.79
N LEU A 370 -18.29 -2.97 -16.68
CA LEU A 370 -16.90 -2.58 -16.44
C LEU A 370 -16.68 -2.01 -15.04
N ALA A 371 -15.45 -2.15 -14.54
CA ALA A 371 -14.92 -1.46 -13.35
C ALA A 371 -13.48 -1.01 -13.60
N ALA A 372 -13.09 0.14 -13.06
CA ALA A 372 -11.71 0.62 -13.10
C ALA A 372 -10.89 0.02 -11.94
N THR A 373 -9.60 -0.26 -12.17
CA THR A 373 -8.65 -0.57 -11.10
C THR A 373 -7.43 0.36 -11.08
N VAL A 374 -7.01 0.70 -9.87
CA VAL A 374 -5.81 1.47 -9.52
C VAL A 374 -5.16 0.83 -8.29
N HIS A 375 -3.86 1.02 -8.08
CA HIS A 375 -3.16 0.58 -6.85
C HIS A 375 -2.70 1.79 -6.04
N TYR A 376 -2.50 1.63 -4.72
CA TYR A 376 -1.95 2.70 -3.89
C TYR A 376 -1.14 2.18 -2.69
N TYR A 377 0.17 2.40 -2.76
CA TYR A 377 1.14 2.00 -1.74
C TYR A 377 1.71 3.19 -0.93
N GLY A 378 1.03 4.34 -0.92
CA GLY A 378 1.43 5.52 -0.15
C GLY A 378 2.47 6.42 -0.82
N TYR A 379 2.44 7.72 -0.47
CA TYR A 379 3.46 8.72 -0.82
C TYR A 379 4.88 8.16 -0.69
N TRP A 380 5.61 8.08 -1.81
CA TRP A 380 6.81 7.25 -1.92
C TRP A 380 7.87 7.46 -0.82
N PRO A 381 8.27 8.71 -0.46
CA PRO A 381 9.23 8.94 0.64
C PRO A 381 8.78 8.39 1.99
N PHE A 382 7.47 8.43 2.27
CA PHE A 382 6.89 7.83 3.48
C PHE A 382 6.82 6.31 3.36
N SER A 383 6.41 5.78 2.21
CA SER A 383 6.14 4.35 2.07
C SER A 383 7.37 3.44 2.13
N VAL A 384 8.57 3.96 1.84
CA VAL A 384 9.86 3.23 2.01
C VAL A 384 10.79 3.81 3.09
N ASN A 385 10.35 4.81 3.87
CA ASN A 385 11.15 5.54 4.86
C ASN A 385 12.51 6.03 4.28
N VAL A 386 12.43 7.01 3.38
CA VAL A 386 13.56 7.69 2.74
C VAL A 386 13.32 9.20 2.70
N ALA A 387 14.35 10.00 2.45
CA ALA A 387 14.25 11.47 2.32
C ALA A 387 13.65 12.21 3.54
N GLY A 388 13.65 11.58 4.72
CA GLY A 388 13.06 12.11 5.96
C GLY A 388 11.59 11.71 6.17
N GLY A 389 11.01 10.92 5.26
CA GLY A 389 9.64 10.39 5.31
C GLY A 389 9.38 9.36 6.41
N THR A 390 9.75 9.67 7.66
CA THR A 390 9.56 8.80 8.82
C THR A 390 8.12 8.79 9.34
N ARG A 391 7.32 9.81 9.00
CA ARG A 391 6.00 10.08 9.60
C ARG A 391 4.90 10.21 8.55
N PHE A 392 3.67 9.82 8.91
CA PHE A 392 2.48 10.06 8.11
C PHE A 392 2.01 11.51 8.30
N ASP A 393 2.75 12.42 7.69
CA ASP A 393 2.61 13.87 7.82
C ASP A 393 1.52 14.47 6.91
N ALA A 394 1.45 15.80 6.83
CA ALA A 394 0.52 16.50 5.95
C ALA A 394 0.81 16.26 4.45
N THR A 395 2.06 15.97 4.09
CA THR A 395 2.47 15.64 2.71
C THR A 395 1.92 14.27 2.31
N ALA A 396 2.18 13.24 3.12
CA ALA A 396 1.70 11.89 2.90
C ALA A 396 0.16 11.76 3.01
N GLN A 397 -0.47 12.57 3.86
CA GLN A 397 -1.94 12.69 3.92
C GLN A 397 -2.50 13.34 2.64
N LYS A 398 -1.88 14.42 2.15
CA LYS A 398 -2.36 15.13 0.95
C LYS A 398 -2.21 14.31 -0.32
N ASP A 399 -1.10 13.60 -0.48
CA ASP A 399 -0.88 12.66 -1.58
C ASP A 399 -2.03 11.64 -1.68
N LEU A 400 -2.42 11.06 -0.53
CA LEU A 400 -3.55 10.14 -0.44
C LEU A 400 -4.88 10.83 -0.77
N THR A 401 -5.17 12.01 -0.22
CA THR A 401 -6.43 12.70 -0.53
C THR A 401 -6.54 13.03 -2.01
N ASP A 402 -5.48 13.60 -2.59
CA ASP A 402 -5.48 14.04 -3.98
C ASP A 402 -5.62 12.85 -4.95
N ALA A 403 -4.95 11.73 -4.67
CA ALA A 403 -5.09 10.50 -5.44
C ALA A 403 -6.52 9.95 -5.39
N PHE A 404 -7.10 9.87 -4.20
CA PHE A 404 -8.44 9.31 -4.00
C PHE A 404 -9.54 10.25 -4.53
N ASP A 405 -9.37 11.57 -4.43
CA ASP A 405 -10.30 12.57 -4.99
C ASP A 405 -10.33 12.51 -6.52
N ARG A 406 -9.18 12.45 -7.21
CA ARG A 406 -9.13 12.28 -8.68
C ARG A 406 -9.83 11.00 -9.14
N VAL A 407 -9.56 9.88 -8.47
CA VAL A 407 -10.17 8.57 -8.76
C VAL A 407 -11.69 8.58 -8.52
N HIS A 408 -12.15 9.24 -7.46
CA HIS A 408 -13.58 9.42 -7.19
C HIS A 408 -14.27 10.26 -8.27
N ASP A 409 -13.72 11.44 -8.55
CA ASP A 409 -14.37 12.41 -9.43
C ASP A 409 -14.35 11.96 -10.90
N THR A 410 -13.32 11.21 -11.31
CA THR A 410 -13.21 10.70 -12.70
C THR A 410 -14.07 9.46 -12.95
N PHE A 411 -14.31 8.60 -11.95
CA PHE A 411 -15.04 7.34 -12.11
C PHE A 411 -16.30 7.23 -11.25
N VAL A 412 -16.15 7.22 -9.92
CA VAL A 412 -17.25 6.92 -8.98
C VAL A 412 -18.39 7.94 -9.11
N ALA A 413 -18.05 9.23 -9.21
CA ALA A 413 -19.01 10.32 -9.40
C ALA A 413 -19.76 10.24 -10.74
N ARG A 414 -19.20 9.52 -11.74
CA ARG A 414 -19.82 9.21 -13.04
C ARG A 414 -20.52 7.86 -13.07
N GLY A 415 -20.54 7.12 -11.96
CA GLY A 415 -21.20 5.81 -11.86
C GLY A 415 -20.38 4.64 -12.40
N ILE A 416 -19.06 4.84 -12.59
CA ILE A 416 -18.10 3.78 -12.90
C ILE A 416 -17.52 3.27 -11.57
N PRO A 417 -17.67 1.97 -11.22
CA PRO A 417 -17.13 1.45 -9.98
C PRO A 417 -15.61 1.33 -10.00
N VAL A 418 -14.99 1.56 -8.85
CA VAL A 418 -13.54 1.46 -8.67
C VAL A 418 -13.18 0.40 -7.64
N ILE A 419 -12.20 -0.44 -8.01
CA ILE A 419 -11.48 -1.33 -7.12
C ILE A 419 -10.05 -0.78 -6.96
N LEU A 420 -9.65 -0.49 -5.72
CA LEU A 420 -8.26 -0.35 -5.34
C LEU A 420 -7.68 -1.77 -5.23
N GLY A 421 -7.19 -2.30 -6.35
CA GLY A 421 -6.83 -3.72 -6.54
C GLY A 421 -5.72 -4.20 -5.61
N GLU A 422 -4.83 -3.30 -5.24
CA GLU A 422 -3.80 -3.50 -4.24
C GLU A 422 -3.60 -2.22 -3.40
N TYR A 423 -3.39 -2.40 -2.10
CA TYR A 423 -2.90 -1.34 -1.23
C TYR A 423 -2.01 -1.89 -0.11
N GLY A 424 -1.04 -1.07 0.31
CA GLY A 424 -0.04 -1.41 1.31
C GLY A 424 0.89 -0.21 1.57
N LEU A 425 2.15 -0.50 1.91
CA LEU A 425 3.26 0.46 1.90
C LEU A 425 4.48 -0.24 1.27
N LEU A 426 5.14 0.37 0.27
CA LEU A 426 6.20 -0.27 -0.52
C LEU A 426 7.35 -0.85 0.32
N GLY A 427 7.70 -0.21 1.44
CA GLY A 427 8.72 -0.69 2.37
C GLY A 427 8.37 -2.02 3.04
N PHE A 428 7.15 -2.54 2.86
CA PHE A 428 6.77 -3.86 3.36
C PHE A 428 7.40 -4.99 2.53
N ASP A 429 7.75 -4.79 1.26
CA ASP A 429 8.44 -5.81 0.45
C ASP A 429 9.83 -6.19 1.02
N ARG A 430 10.39 -5.31 1.87
CA ARG A 430 11.45 -5.62 2.83
C ARG A 430 10.85 -6.31 4.07
N HIS A 431 10.15 -5.53 4.92
CA HIS A 431 9.38 -6.06 6.06
C HIS A 431 8.42 -5.00 6.63
N THR A 432 7.37 -5.41 7.37
CA THR A 432 6.33 -4.53 7.94
C THR A 432 6.78 -3.62 9.09
N GLY A 433 8.10 -3.50 9.31
CA GLY A 433 8.75 -2.70 10.35
C GLY A 433 9.70 -1.63 9.82
N THR A 434 9.82 -1.47 8.50
CA THR A 434 10.47 -0.30 7.86
C THR A 434 9.77 1.01 8.22
N ILE A 435 8.45 0.93 8.43
CA ILE A 435 7.58 2.03 8.86
C ILE A 435 7.18 1.84 10.32
N GLN A 436 7.33 2.90 11.12
CA GLN A 436 7.05 2.89 12.55
C GLN A 436 5.56 2.60 12.85
N GLN A 437 5.29 1.86 13.93
CA GLN A 437 3.97 1.29 14.24
C GLN A 437 2.83 2.33 14.26
N GLY A 438 2.92 3.39 15.05
CA GLY A 438 1.90 4.46 15.08
C GLY A 438 1.77 5.22 13.76
N GLU A 439 2.86 5.46 13.04
CA GLU A 439 2.82 6.12 11.73
C GLU A 439 2.09 5.25 10.69
N LYS A 440 2.41 3.94 10.66
CA LYS A 440 1.72 2.90 9.88
C LYS A 440 0.23 2.81 10.23
N LEU A 441 -0.13 2.75 11.51
CA LEU A 441 -1.53 2.66 11.96
C LEU A 441 -2.36 3.90 11.55
N LYS A 442 -1.76 5.10 11.61
CA LYS A 442 -2.41 6.34 11.11
C LYS A 442 -2.68 6.28 9.61
N PHE A 443 -1.74 5.77 8.81
CA PHE A 443 -1.94 5.59 7.37
C PHE A 443 -3.14 4.67 7.07
N PHE A 444 -3.22 3.49 7.69
CA PHE A 444 -4.32 2.54 7.42
C PHE A 444 -5.69 2.95 8.01
N GLU A 445 -5.71 3.79 9.06
CA GLU A 445 -6.95 4.45 9.53
C GLU A 445 -7.45 5.47 8.51
N PHE A 446 -6.55 6.32 8.01
CA PHE A 446 -6.85 7.39 7.06
C PHE A 446 -7.22 6.84 5.67
N LEU A 447 -6.47 5.87 5.15
CA LEU A 447 -6.74 5.20 3.87
C LEU A 447 -8.15 4.59 3.85
N GLY A 448 -8.50 3.77 4.86
CA GLY A 448 -9.82 3.15 4.92
C GLY A 448 -10.95 4.16 5.12
N HIS A 449 -10.71 5.30 5.80
CA HIS A 449 -11.66 6.40 5.85
C HIS A 449 -11.89 7.03 4.47
N HIS A 450 -10.82 7.35 3.73
CA HIS A 450 -10.90 8.05 2.45
C HIS A 450 -11.45 7.14 1.34
N ALA A 451 -11.08 5.86 1.32
CA ALA A 451 -11.69 4.83 0.47
C ALA A 451 -13.21 4.73 0.68
N ARG A 452 -13.62 4.49 1.94
CA ARG A 452 -15.02 4.27 2.33
C ARG A 452 -15.91 5.48 2.05
N THR A 453 -15.38 6.70 2.22
CA THR A 453 -16.13 7.94 1.93
C THR A 453 -16.24 8.27 0.44
N ARG A 454 -15.43 7.63 -0.41
CA ARG A 454 -15.46 7.74 -1.88
C ARG A 454 -15.98 6.48 -2.56
N GLN A 455 -16.57 5.55 -1.80
CA GLN A 455 -17.11 4.28 -2.29
C GLN A 455 -16.12 3.39 -3.06
N ILE A 456 -14.81 3.61 -2.87
CA ILE A 456 -13.74 2.80 -3.47
C ILE A 456 -13.63 1.49 -2.68
N THR A 457 -13.77 0.37 -3.37
CA THR A 457 -13.52 -0.97 -2.80
C THR A 457 -12.03 -1.22 -2.69
N THR A 458 -11.56 -1.89 -1.64
CA THR A 458 -10.15 -2.02 -1.30
C THR A 458 -9.74 -3.48 -1.14
N MET A 459 -8.70 -3.90 -1.85
CA MET A 459 -8.10 -5.23 -1.77
C MET A 459 -6.69 -5.16 -1.16
N LEU A 460 -6.52 -5.68 0.07
CA LEU A 460 -5.24 -5.61 0.80
C LEU A 460 -4.17 -6.44 0.07
N TRP A 461 -2.97 -5.89 -0.15
CA TRP A 461 -1.83 -6.72 -0.58
C TRP A 461 -1.33 -7.59 0.58
N ASP A 462 -1.20 -8.90 0.38
CA ASP A 462 -0.65 -9.82 1.38
C ASP A 462 0.13 -10.95 0.70
N ASN A 463 1.42 -10.67 0.46
CA ASN A 463 2.44 -11.61 0.02
C ASN A 463 2.72 -12.78 1.00
N GLY A 464 1.99 -12.88 2.12
CA GLY A 464 2.21 -13.87 3.19
C GLY A 464 2.81 -13.27 4.46
N GLN A 465 3.21 -12.00 4.43
CA GLN A 465 3.74 -11.30 5.59
C GLN A 465 2.67 -10.82 6.58
N HIS A 466 1.40 -10.68 6.18
CA HIS A 466 0.35 -10.24 7.10
C HIS A 466 -0.40 -11.42 7.72
N PHE A 467 -1.02 -12.29 6.92
CA PHE A 467 -1.72 -13.48 7.41
C PHE A 467 -0.90 -14.77 7.23
N GLN A 468 -0.59 -15.45 8.34
CA GLN A 468 0.18 -16.69 8.36
C GLN A 468 -0.56 -17.81 7.61
N ARG A 469 -0.03 -18.19 6.44
CA ARG A 469 -0.62 -19.18 5.52
C ARG A 469 -0.95 -20.56 6.13
N THR A 470 -0.30 -20.94 7.23
CA THR A 470 -0.53 -22.21 7.97
C THR A 470 -0.82 -22.03 9.46
N GLY A 471 -0.50 -20.87 10.03
CA GLY A 471 -0.78 -20.54 11.43
C GLY A 471 -2.14 -19.89 11.65
N PHE A 472 -2.76 -19.40 10.57
CA PHE A 472 -4.06 -18.73 10.50
C PHE A 472 -4.20 -17.57 11.51
N ARG A 473 -3.14 -16.77 11.61
CA ARG A 473 -2.99 -15.64 12.53
C ARG A 473 -2.35 -14.47 11.80
N TRP A 474 -2.70 -13.26 12.23
CA TRP A 474 -2.03 -12.04 11.80
C TRP A 474 -0.68 -11.90 12.49
N ASN A 475 0.38 -11.63 11.74
CA ASN A 475 1.70 -11.30 12.29
C ASN A 475 1.69 -9.95 13.04
N ASP A 476 0.83 -9.03 12.60
CA ASP A 476 0.56 -7.73 13.25
C ASP A 476 -0.96 -7.60 13.52
N PRO A 477 -1.45 -8.12 14.67
CA PRO A 477 -2.88 -8.05 15.01
C PRO A 477 -3.38 -6.63 15.26
N GLU A 478 -2.50 -5.68 15.62
CA GLU A 478 -2.86 -4.28 15.83
C GLU A 478 -3.13 -3.58 14.50
N LEU A 479 -2.25 -3.78 13.51
CA LEU A 479 -2.46 -3.35 12.13
C LEU A 479 -3.74 -3.93 11.55
N PHE A 480 -3.96 -5.25 11.68
CA PHE A 480 -5.18 -5.84 11.15
C PHE A 480 -6.44 -5.33 11.86
N ALA A 481 -6.40 -5.13 13.18
CA ALA A 481 -7.52 -4.52 13.90
C ALA A 481 -7.82 -3.09 13.41
N GLN A 482 -6.78 -2.31 13.10
CA GLN A 482 -6.93 -0.95 12.56
C GLN A 482 -7.51 -0.93 11.14
N ILE A 483 -7.05 -1.82 10.25
CA ILE A 483 -7.61 -2.01 8.90
C ILE A 483 -9.08 -2.46 9.00
N ARG A 484 -9.36 -3.49 9.81
CA ARG A 484 -10.71 -4.04 10.02
C ARG A 484 -11.68 -3.01 10.59
N SER A 485 -11.19 -2.09 11.42
CA SER A 485 -11.96 -0.96 11.92
C SER A 485 -12.26 0.08 10.83
N SER A 486 -11.29 0.41 9.98
CA SER A 486 -11.44 1.44 8.94
C SER A 486 -12.35 1.00 7.77
N TRP A 487 -12.76 -0.27 7.70
CA TRP A 487 -13.84 -0.72 6.82
C TRP A 487 -15.23 -0.16 7.18
N THR A 488 -15.48 0.20 8.45
CA THR A 488 -16.83 0.58 8.93
C THR A 488 -16.88 1.89 9.70
N THR A 489 -15.79 2.30 10.37
CA THR A 489 -15.77 3.49 11.22
C THR A 489 -14.44 4.24 11.11
N ARG A 490 -14.26 5.29 11.91
CA ARG A 490 -12.95 5.90 12.18
C ARG A 490 -12.44 5.48 13.56
N SER A 491 -11.14 5.58 13.77
CA SER A 491 -10.50 5.34 15.07
C SER A 491 -9.74 6.57 15.50
N GLY A 492 -9.84 6.96 16.77
CA GLY A 492 -9.00 8.01 17.31
C GLY A 492 -7.54 7.54 17.39
N THR A 493 -6.60 8.41 17.03
CA THR A 493 -5.16 8.15 17.15
C THR A 493 -4.47 9.29 17.90
N ALA A 494 -3.14 9.33 17.92
CA ALA A 494 -2.40 10.46 18.50
C ALA A 494 -1.16 10.83 17.68
N SER A 495 -0.50 11.92 18.06
CA SER A 495 0.76 12.39 17.47
C SER A 495 1.88 11.34 17.50
N SER A 496 1.82 10.39 18.43
CA SER A 496 2.65 9.18 18.49
C SER A 496 1.96 8.11 19.36
N ASP A 497 2.35 6.85 19.17
CA ASP A 497 2.10 5.69 20.03
C ASP A 497 3.25 5.44 21.04
N GLN A 498 4.11 6.44 21.25
CA GLN A 498 5.30 6.35 22.11
C GLN A 498 5.46 7.59 23.00
N VAL A 499 5.92 7.38 24.24
CA VAL A 499 6.25 8.43 25.22
C VAL A 499 7.58 8.11 25.88
N PHE A 500 8.61 8.88 25.54
CA PHE A 500 9.99 8.69 25.97
C PHE A 500 10.33 9.47 27.26
N SER A 501 11.05 8.82 28.20
CA SER A 501 11.56 9.40 29.44
C SER A 501 13.03 9.03 29.66
N VAL A 502 13.90 10.04 29.80
CA VAL A 502 15.36 9.88 29.97
C VAL A 502 15.66 9.17 31.30
N ARG A 503 16.31 8.01 31.29
CA ARG A 503 16.52 7.10 32.45
C ARG A 503 17.26 7.79 33.57
N SER A 504 18.28 8.55 33.21
CA SER A 504 19.12 9.33 34.10
C SER A 504 18.45 10.58 34.73
N GLU A 505 17.34 11.07 34.15
CA GLU A 505 16.66 12.29 34.61
C GLU A 505 15.40 12.02 35.46
N PRO A 506 14.94 13.00 36.27
CA PRO A 506 13.61 12.96 36.88
C PRO A 506 12.49 12.88 35.84
N VAL A 507 11.52 12.00 36.05
CA VAL A 507 10.38 11.84 35.14
C VAL A 507 9.50 13.09 35.16
N THR A 508 9.32 13.70 33.98
CA THR A 508 8.48 14.88 33.75
C THR A 508 7.13 14.49 33.13
N ALA A 509 6.13 15.37 33.22
CA ALA A 509 4.84 15.17 32.55
C ALA A 509 5.01 15.23 31.02
N LYS A 510 4.30 14.37 30.28
CA LYS A 510 4.45 14.22 28.82
C LYS A 510 3.09 14.42 28.15
N THR A 511 3.06 15.12 27.01
CA THR A 511 1.81 15.44 26.30
C THR A 511 1.81 14.86 24.89
N LEU A 512 0.71 14.23 24.50
CA LEU A 512 0.40 13.85 23.13
C LEU A 512 -0.78 14.70 22.61
N THR A 513 -0.79 15.00 21.32
CA THR A 513 -1.97 15.56 20.64
C THR A 513 -2.83 14.40 20.16
N LEU A 514 -4.12 14.38 20.49
CA LEU A 514 -5.08 13.36 20.07
C LEU A 514 -5.68 13.71 18.70
N ASN A 515 -5.50 12.83 17.72
CA ASN A 515 -6.22 12.92 16.45
C ASN A 515 -7.61 12.32 16.67
N LEU A 516 -8.56 13.16 17.10
CA LEU A 516 -9.88 12.70 17.52
C LEU A 516 -10.68 12.01 16.39
N ASN A 517 -10.40 12.33 15.12
CA ASN A 517 -10.93 11.61 13.95
C ASN A 517 -12.47 11.47 13.92
N GLY A 518 -13.18 12.49 14.42
CA GLY A 518 -14.65 12.48 14.56
C GLY A 518 -15.20 11.66 15.74
N THR A 519 -14.31 11.02 16.52
CA THR A 519 -14.63 10.33 17.78
C THR A 519 -14.41 11.24 18.99
N ALA A 520 -14.85 10.81 20.17
CA ALA A 520 -14.52 11.47 21.44
C ALA A 520 -13.61 10.57 22.29
N PHE A 521 -12.55 11.14 22.90
CA PHE A 521 -11.72 10.43 23.87
C PHE A 521 -12.50 10.15 25.16
N THR A 522 -12.58 8.87 25.55
CA THR A 522 -13.35 8.41 26.71
C THR A 522 -12.46 8.21 27.94
N GLY A 523 -11.29 7.58 27.80
CA GLY A 523 -10.38 7.35 28.93
C GLY A 523 -9.08 6.67 28.54
N LEU A 524 -8.28 6.31 29.56
CA LEU A 524 -6.97 5.69 29.40
C LEU A 524 -6.85 4.49 30.35
N ARG A 525 -6.34 3.36 29.87
CA ARG A 525 -6.20 2.13 30.67
C ARG A 525 -4.78 1.57 30.63
N HIS A 526 -4.38 0.88 31.70
CA HIS A 526 -3.19 0.03 31.75
C HIS A 526 -3.65 -1.41 32.03
N GLY A 527 -3.56 -2.28 31.02
CA GLY A 527 -4.24 -3.58 31.06
C GLY A 527 -5.76 -3.42 31.27
N SER A 528 -6.30 -4.07 32.29
CA SER A 528 -7.70 -3.93 32.72
C SER A 528 -7.98 -2.68 33.55
N THR A 529 -6.97 -2.08 34.18
CA THR A 529 -7.10 -0.96 35.12
C THR A 529 -7.36 0.35 34.40
N GLU A 530 -8.37 1.09 34.83
CA GLU A 530 -8.63 2.45 34.34
C GLU A 530 -7.83 3.49 35.12
N LEU A 531 -7.21 4.44 34.41
CA LEU A 531 -6.42 5.51 34.99
C LEU A 531 -7.31 6.71 35.35
N VAL A 532 -6.96 7.41 36.43
CA VAL A 532 -7.81 8.44 37.03
C VAL A 532 -7.55 9.81 36.39
N ARG A 533 -8.57 10.37 35.73
CA ARG A 533 -8.50 11.74 35.17
C ARG A 533 -8.28 12.75 36.29
N GLY A 534 -7.32 13.66 36.12
CA GLY A 534 -6.87 14.63 37.13
C GLY A 534 -5.67 14.16 37.96
N THR A 535 -5.52 12.85 38.17
CA THR A 535 -4.40 12.27 38.94
C THR A 535 -3.33 11.67 38.01
N ASP A 536 -3.74 10.79 37.10
CA ASP A 536 -2.84 10.07 36.20
C ASP A 536 -2.67 10.76 34.83
N TYR A 537 -3.73 11.41 34.35
CA TYR A 537 -3.70 12.21 33.13
C TYR A 537 -4.72 13.35 33.16
N THR A 538 -4.47 14.39 32.38
CA THR A 538 -5.44 15.45 32.07
C THR A 538 -5.70 15.50 30.55
N VAL A 539 -6.84 16.07 30.16
CA VAL A 539 -7.17 16.34 28.76
C VAL A 539 -7.66 17.77 28.62
N GLN A 540 -7.06 18.54 27.72
CA GLN A 540 -7.48 19.91 27.40
C GLN A 540 -7.58 20.07 25.89
N GLY A 541 -8.80 20.12 25.36
CA GLY A 541 -9.04 20.04 23.92
C GLY A 541 -8.60 18.67 23.38
N ASP A 542 -7.66 18.67 22.45
CA ASP A 542 -6.98 17.50 21.90
C ASP A 542 -5.74 17.06 22.73
N ARG A 543 -5.26 17.85 23.69
CA ARG A 543 -4.01 17.57 24.40
C ARG A 543 -4.23 16.58 25.54
N LEU A 544 -3.71 15.35 25.41
CA LEU A 544 -3.64 14.35 26.47
C LEU A 544 -2.29 14.47 27.19
N THR A 545 -2.31 14.88 28.46
CA THR A 545 -1.10 15.02 29.28
C THR A 545 -1.04 13.93 30.34
N LEU A 546 -0.04 13.06 30.27
CA LEU A 546 0.28 12.06 31.29
C LEU A 546 1.07 12.72 32.41
N THR A 547 0.66 12.51 33.68
CA THR A 547 1.28 13.21 34.82
C THR A 547 2.61 12.56 35.23
N ALA A 548 3.55 13.36 35.74
CA ALA A 548 4.84 12.87 36.21
C ALA A 548 4.71 11.75 37.29
N PRO A 549 3.80 11.83 38.28
CA PRO A 549 3.59 10.74 39.25
C PRO A 549 3.11 9.44 38.60
N ALA A 550 2.21 9.51 37.61
CA ALA A 550 1.75 8.30 36.91
C ALA A 550 2.82 7.69 36.03
N LEU A 551 3.56 8.52 35.27
CA LEU A 551 4.69 8.05 34.47
C LEU A 551 5.76 7.38 35.36
N THR A 552 6.11 8.00 36.50
CA THR A 552 7.03 7.41 37.50
C THR A 552 6.52 6.06 38.00
N ARG A 553 5.23 5.99 38.37
CA ARG A 553 4.57 4.78 38.88
C ARG A 553 4.48 3.66 37.84
N LEU A 554 4.32 4.01 36.55
CA LEU A 554 4.11 3.07 35.46
C LEU A 554 5.44 2.62 34.81
N SER A 555 6.49 3.43 34.84
CA SER A 555 7.84 3.04 34.38
C SER A 555 8.59 2.11 35.34
N GLY A 556 8.11 1.93 36.57
CA GLY A 556 8.62 0.91 37.50
C GLY A 556 10.10 1.10 37.84
N SER A 557 10.91 0.07 37.62
CA SER A 557 12.38 0.11 37.80
C SER A 557 13.13 0.94 36.76
N ARG A 558 12.42 1.43 35.72
CA ARG A 558 12.98 2.24 34.62
C ARG A 558 14.09 1.51 33.86
N GLU A 559 13.89 0.23 33.55
CA GLU A 559 14.77 -0.46 32.59
C GLU A 559 14.62 0.12 31.18
N TYR A 560 15.66 -0.02 30.37
CA TYR A 560 15.63 0.49 29.00
C TYR A 560 14.57 -0.23 28.14
N GLY A 561 13.85 0.54 27.33
CA GLY A 561 12.77 0.07 26.46
C GLY A 561 11.37 0.32 27.04
N THR A 562 10.36 -0.36 26.48
CA THR A 562 8.96 -0.25 26.93
C THR A 562 8.79 -0.81 28.34
N ASN A 563 8.37 0.01 29.29
CA ASN A 563 8.09 -0.41 30.67
C ASN A 563 6.60 -0.75 30.89
N ALA A 564 5.71 -0.08 30.16
CA ALA A 564 4.27 -0.27 30.24
C ALA A 564 3.60 0.17 28.93
N GLU A 565 2.41 -0.35 28.65
CA GLU A 565 1.60 0.04 27.49
C GLU A 565 0.23 0.56 27.95
N LEU A 566 -0.09 1.79 27.54
CA LEU A 566 -1.39 2.40 27.82
C LEU A 566 -2.32 2.25 26.61
N SER A 567 -3.60 2.08 26.90
CA SER A 567 -4.66 1.95 25.90
C SER A 567 -5.60 3.14 26.01
N ALA A 568 -5.41 4.12 25.12
CA ALA A 568 -6.30 5.27 24.96
C ALA A 568 -7.59 4.82 24.28
N ARG A 569 -8.72 5.17 24.87
CA ARG A 569 -10.05 4.73 24.47
C ARG A 569 -10.84 5.88 23.88
N PHE A 570 -11.59 5.58 22.84
CA PHE A 570 -12.45 6.52 22.12
C PHE A 570 -13.90 6.01 22.10
N SER A 571 -14.82 6.84 21.63
CA SER A 571 -16.25 6.51 21.52
C SER A 571 -16.58 5.50 20.41
N ALA A 572 -15.66 5.29 19.46
CA ALA A 572 -15.76 4.34 18.36
C ALA A 572 -14.36 3.97 17.84
N GLY A 573 -14.28 2.90 17.03
CA GLY A 573 -13.04 2.41 16.46
C GLY A 573 -12.20 1.55 17.41
N VAL A 574 -10.94 1.32 17.05
CA VAL A 574 -9.98 0.60 17.92
C VAL A 574 -9.35 1.53 18.97
N PRO A 575 -8.90 1.00 20.11
CA PRO A 575 -8.07 1.75 21.06
C PRO A 575 -6.71 2.10 20.47
N TRP A 576 -6.17 3.26 20.84
CA TRP A 576 -4.80 3.64 20.50
C TRP A 576 -3.82 3.18 21.59
N ARG A 577 -2.79 2.42 21.22
CA ARG A 577 -1.72 1.95 22.10
C ARG A 577 -0.68 3.05 22.31
N ILE A 578 -0.08 3.12 23.50
CA ILE A 578 0.97 4.07 23.84
C ILE A 578 2.04 3.36 24.68
N SER A 579 3.22 3.10 24.11
CA SER A 579 4.40 2.66 24.86
C SER A 579 4.89 3.77 25.79
N LEU A 580 5.08 3.45 27.07
CA LEU A 580 5.92 4.24 27.97
C LEU A 580 7.34 3.68 27.90
N ILE A 581 8.26 4.45 27.32
CA ILE A 581 9.63 4.02 27.02
C ILE A 581 10.60 4.76 27.94
N THR A 582 11.43 4.03 28.68
CA THR A 582 12.62 4.60 29.31
C THR A 582 13.81 4.44 28.36
N TYR A 583 14.56 5.51 28.15
CA TYR A 583 15.74 5.50 27.28
C TYR A 583 16.87 6.37 27.86
N ASP A 584 18.10 6.25 27.37
CA ASP A 584 19.09 7.34 27.36
C ASP A 584 19.64 7.44 25.93
N THR A 585 20.42 8.47 25.58
CA THR A 585 21.02 8.60 24.24
C THR A 585 21.83 7.35 23.85
N PRO A 586 21.58 6.72 22.69
CA PRO A 586 22.30 5.54 22.22
C PRO A 586 23.82 5.76 22.13
N VAL A 587 24.60 4.70 22.37
CA VAL A 587 26.07 4.75 22.34
C VAL A 587 26.62 3.81 21.28
N LEU A 588 27.26 4.42 20.27
CA LEU A 588 27.98 3.74 19.21
C LEU A 588 29.42 3.41 19.65
N ARG A 589 30.12 2.54 18.91
CA ARG A 589 31.54 2.24 19.12
C ARG A 589 32.25 2.07 17.78
N ASP A 590 33.56 2.31 17.77
CA ASP A 590 34.43 2.07 16.61
C ASP A 590 34.34 0.61 16.13
N ALA A 591 34.45 0.41 14.82
CA ALA A 591 34.35 -0.90 14.19
C ALA A 591 35.16 -0.98 12.89
N THR A 592 35.56 -2.20 12.53
CA THR A 592 36.09 -2.52 11.20
C THR A 592 35.36 -3.73 10.63
N GLY A 593 35.20 -3.76 9.32
CA GLY A 593 34.47 -4.81 8.61
C GLY A 593 34.68 -4.72 7.10
N THR A 594 33.74 -5.27 6.33
CA THR A 594 33.76 -5.20 4.86
C THR A 594 32.48 -4.58 4.32
N THR A 595 32.48 -4.16 3.05
CA THR A 595 31.28 -3.65 2.36
C THR A 595 30.08 -4.60 2.42
N ASP A 596 30.33 -5.90 2.55
CA ASP A 596 29.31 -6.96 2.52
C ASP A 596 28.96 -7.44 3.94
N SER A 597 29.73 -7.02 4.95
CA SER A 597 29.49 -7.27 6.37
C SER A 597 30.16 -6.20 7.21
N PHE A 598 29.48 -5.06 7.36
CA PHE A 598 29.83 -4.00 8.30
C PHE A 598 28.59 -3.57 9.07
N ALA A 599 28.74 -3.49 10.39
CA ALA A 599 27.73 -2.96 11.29
C ALA A 599 28.41 -2.06 12.33
N VAL A 600 27.67 -1.06 12.80
CA VAL A 600 28.08 -0.17 13.90
C VAL A 600 27.60 -0.79 15.22
N PRO A 601 28.47 -1.23 16.14
CA PRO A 601 28.04 -1.71 17.45
C PRO A 601 27.30 -0.60 18.21
N THR A 602 26.05 -0.86 18.56
CA THR A 602 25.06 0.13 19.01
C THR A 602 24.41 -0.33 20.32
N ASP A 603 24.79 0.30 21.43
CA ASP A 603 24.04 0.25 22.68
C ASP A 603 22.81 1.17 22.53
N PHE A 604 21.70 0.61 22.03
CA PHE A 604 20.45 1.34 21.73
C PHE A 604 19.79 1.99 22.95
N ARG A 605 20.11 1.56 24.18
CA ARG A 605 19.57 2.10 25.44
C ARG A 605 18.05 2.29 25.46
N GLY A 606 17.30 1.42 24.81
CA GLY A 606 15.83 1.46 24.78
C GLY A 606 15.21 2.47 23.82
N ASP A 607 16.03 3.26 23.12
CA ASP A 607 15.59 4.10 22.01
C ASP A 607 15.43 3.27 20.73
N GLN A 608 14.80 3.85 19.70
CA GLN A 608 14.51 3.18 18.43
C GLN A 608 14.97 4.05 17.27
N LEU A 609 15.70 3.47 16.31
CA LEU A 609 16.19 4.19 15.14
C LEU A 609 15.02 4.54 14.21
N ALA A 610 14.95 5.80 13.79
CA ALA A 610 13.93 6.30 12.86
C ALA A 610 14.46 6.38 11.43
N THR A 611 15.64 6.97 11.24
CA THR A 611 16.29 7.14 9.94
C THR A 611 17.78 7.46 10.08
N MET A 612 18.53 7.49 8.99
CA MET A 612 19.96 7.83 8.94
C MET A 612 20.23 8.84 7.81
N GLU A 613 20.91 9.94 8.12
CA GLU A 613 21.54 10.78 7.09
C GLU A 613 22.96 10.31 6.76
N ALA A 614 23.40 10.50 5.51
CA ALA A 614 24.78 10.29 5.07
C ALA A 614 25.28 11.46 4.20
N ARG A 615 26.42 12.06 4.57
CA ARG A 615 27.06 13.18 3.84
C ARG A 615 28.57 13.03 3.73
N TYR A 616 29.16 13.49 2.63
CA TYR A 616 30.60 13.68 2.50
C TYR A 616 31.07 14.96 3.22
N ALA A 617 32.39 15.13 3.34
CA ALA A 617 33.00 16.26 4.05
C ALA A 617 32.77 17.64 3.38
N ASP A 618 32.36 17.68 2.11
CA ASP A 618 31.94 18.90 1.39
C ASP A 618 30.45 19.26 1.60
N GLY A 619 29.71 18.43 2.35
CA GLY A 619 28.28 18.58 2.62
C GLY A 619 27.35 17.90 1.62
N SER A 620 27.87 17.41 0.48
CA SER A 620 27.10 16.64 -0.51
C SER A 620 26.64 15.30 0.08
N ASN A 621 25.54 14.75 -0.46
CA ASN A 621 24.94 13.54 0.11
C ASN A 621 25.69 12.28 -0.35
N ALA A 622 25.86 11.31 0.55
CA ALA A 622 26.56 10.05 0.27
C ALA A 622 25.58 8.86 0.11
N GLY A 623 26.03 7.81 -0.57
CA GLY A 623 25.25 6.58 -0.80
C GLY A 623 24.00 6.75 -1.67
N PRO A 624 23.16 5.70 -1.78
CA PRO A 624 21.99 5.65 -2.64
C PRO A 624 21.02 6.80 -2.43
N HIS A 625 20.33 7.23 -3.49
CA HIS A 625 19.51 8.45 -3.51
C HIS A 625 20.32 9.71 -3.16
N ASN A 626 21.38 9.99 -3.91
CA ASN A 626 22.30 11.11 -3.68
C ASN A 626 21.65 12.53 -3.78
N TRP A 627 20.39 12.63 -4.22
CA TRP A 627 19.59 13.86 -4.17
C TRP A 627 19.09 14.19 -2.75
N THR A 628 19.16 13.26 -1.81
CA THR A 628 18.83 13.46 -0.38
C THR A 628 19.89 12.90 0.55
N SER A 629 20.03 13.47 1.74
CA SER A 629 20.91 12.95 2.79
C SER A 629 20.30 11.77 3.54
N TYR A 630 18.98 11.75 3.74
CA TYR A 630 18.28 10.69 4.45
C TYR A 630 18.18 9.44 3.57
N LYS A 631 18.85 8.36 3.97
CA LYS A 631 18.90 7.10 3.23
C LYS A 631 17.62 6.26 3.43
N GLU A 632 17.46 5.25 2.59
CA GLU A 632 16.30 4.34 2.59
C GLU A 632 16.48 3.21 3.64
N PHE A 633 15.50 3.05 4.53
CA PHE A 633 15.53 2.09 5.65
C PHE A 633 15.46 0.63 5.15
N ASP A 634 16.20 -0.28 5.78
CA ASP A 634 16.42 -1.70 5.39
C ASP A 634 17.01 -1.95 3.98
N ARG A 635 17.19 -0.87 3.20
CA ARG A 635 17.95 -0.88 1.96
C ARG A 635 19.38 -0.40 2.14
N SER A 636 19.58 0.72 2.83
CA SER A 636 20.92 1.30 3.08
C SER A 636 21.45 0.99 4.48
N PHE A 637 20.56 0.87 5.47
CA PHE A 637 20.91 0.62 6.88
C PHE A 637 19.74 -0.05 7.60
N ALA A 638 20.02 -0.86 8.63
CA ALA A 638 19.01 -1.49 9.47
C ALA A 638 19.49 -1.68 10.92
N PRO A 639 18.66 -1.44 11.95
CA PRO A 639 18.99 -1.74 13.34
C PRO A 639 18.69 -3.21 13.69
N ASP A 640 19.70 -3.97 14.11
CA ASP A 640 19.50 -5.24 14.81
C ASP A 640 19.58 -4.99 16.33
N TYR A 641 18.41 -4.76 16.93
CA TYR A 641 18.25 -4.58 18.37
C TYR A 641 18.59 -5.85 19.20
N GLY A 642 18.64 -7.03 18.58
CA GLY A 642 18.96 -8.30 19.24
C GLY A 642 20.45 -8.59 19.26
N ALA A 643 21.17 -8.27 18.18
CA ALA A 643 22.63 -8.29 18.12
C ALA A 643 23.28 -7.07 18.81
N GLY A 644 22.56 -5.94 18.88
CA GLY A 644 23.08 -4.69 19.44
C GLY A 644 23.95 -3.94 18.44
N GLU A 645 23.53 -3.86 17.17
CA GLU A 645 24.26 -3.20 16.10
C GLU A 645 23.35 -2.54 15.06
N THR A 646 23.89 -1.59 14.30
CA THR A 646 23.23 -0.97 13.15
C THR A 646 24.00 -1.35 11.88
N VAL A 647 23.44 -2.25 11.08
CA VAL A 647 24.03 -2.75 9.83
C VAL A 647 24.03 -1.63 8.79
N LEU A 648 25.12 -1.51 8.03
CA LEU A 648 25.18 -0.71 6.79
C LEU A 648 25.36 -1.68 5.62
N THR A 649 24.53 -1.56 4.59
CA THR A 649 24.43 -2.59 3.55
C THR A 649 25.48 -2.45 2.45
N SER A 650 25.68 -3.53 1.69
CA SER A 650 26.46 -3.48 0.45
C SER A 650 25.84 -2.55 -0.60
N GLU A 651 24.50 -2.42 -0.66
CA GLU A 651 23.82 -1.39 -1.46
C GLU A 651 24.27 0.02 -1.07
N PHE A 652 24.38 0.33 0.24
CA PHE A 652 24.88 1.62 0.70
C PHE A 652 26.33 1.85 0.27
N PHE A 653 27.22 0.88 0.51
CA PHE A 653 28.64 1.04 0.19
C PHE A 653 28.94 1.04 -1.31
N ALA A 654 28.10 0.44 -2.15
CA ALA A 654 28.24 0.46 -3.61
C ALA A 654 28.22 1.89 -4.19
N GLU A 655 27.41 2.78 -3.61
CA GLU A 655 27.30 4.20 -4.02
C GLU A 655 28.10 5.16 -3.10
N VAL A 656 28.97 4.64 -2.23
CA VAL A 656 29.94 5.44 -1.45
C VAL A 656 31.28 5.54 -2.17
N GLN A 657 31.80 6.76 -2.31
CA GLN A 657 33.08 7.06 -2.93
C GLN A 657 34.26 6.42 -2.18
N GLU A 658 35.17 5.81 -2.93
CA GLU A 658 36.41 5.20 -2.44
C GLU A 658 37.28 6.20 -1.68
N GLY A 659 37.74 5.83 -0.48
CA GLY A 659 38.62 6.66 0.37
C GLY A 659 37.96 7.89 1.01
N ALA A 660 36.73 8.23 0.65
CA ALA A 660 36.03 9.40 1.18
C ALA A 660 35.46 9.12 2.58
N ARG A 661 35.67 10.05 3.53
CA ARG A 661 35.02 9.99 4.86
C ARG A 661 33.58 10.46 4.74
N VAL A 662 32.64 9.56 5.01
CA VAL A 662 31.23 9.86 5.16
C VAL A 662 30.93 10.16 6.63
N THR A 663 30.14 11.19 6.88
CA THR A 663 29.50 11.46 8.18
C THR A 663 28.08 10.92 8.13
N LEU A 664 27.77 10.05 9.08
CA LEU A 664 26.44 9.49 9.30
C LEU A 664 25.81 10.20 10.50
N THR A 665 24.52 10.53 10.39
CA THR A 665 23.73 11.01 11.53
C THR A 665 22.55 10.09 11.72
N PHE A 666 22.57 9.29 12.78
CA PHE A 666 21.47 8.41 13.16
C PHE A 666 20.43 9.21 13.96
N HIS A 667 19.19 9.23 13.48
CA HIS A 667 18.06 9.94 14.08
C HIS A 667 17.14 8.94 14.77
N TYR A 668 16.82 9.15 16.05
CA TYR A 668 16.06 8.22 16.89
C TYR A 668 14.68 8.78 17.29
N TRP A 669 13.73 7.88 17.60
CA TRP A 669 12.34 8.22 17.87
C TRP A 669 12.11 9.05 19.14
N SER A 670 13.03 9.01 20.10
CA SER A 670 13.05 9.94 21.23
C SER A 670 13.30 11.41 20.84
N GLY A 671 13.86 11.66 19.65
CA GLY A 671 14.45 12.93 19.24
C GLY A 671 15.96 13.02 19.45
N ALA A 672 16.61 11.97 19.96
CA ALA A 672 18.08 11.90 20.02
C ALA A 672 18.70 11.76 18.62
N THR A 673 19.90 12.33 18.45
CA THR A 673 20.74 12.18 17.25
C THR A 673 22.14 11.76 17.65
N VAL A 674 22.72 10.78 16.94
CA VAL A 674 24.09 10.31 17.21
C VAL A 674 24.89 10.29 15.90
N THR A 675 26.06 10.95 15.92
CA THR A 675 26.93 11.08 14.76
C THR A 675 27.98 9.96 14.74
N TYR A 676 28.30 9.48 13.56
CA TYR A 676 29.32 8.46 13.32
C TYR A 676 30.07 8.76 12.02
N HIS A 677 31.24 8.17 11.84
CA HIS A 677 32.03 8.31 10.63
C HIS A 677 32.35 6.94 10.03
N VAL A 678 32.28 6.84 8.70
CA VAL A 678 32.76 5.65 7.96
C VAL A 678 33.62 6.06 6.78
N THR A 679 34.67 5.28 6.52
CA THR A 679 35.49 5.37 5.31
C THR A 679 35.60 3.97 4.71
N ARG A 680 35.30 3.86 3.41
CA ARG A 680 35.51 2.65 2.61
C ARG A 680 36.89 2.71 1.95
N THR A 681 37.60 1.60 1.90
CA THR A 681 38.84 1.43 1.13
C THR A 681 38.86 0.04 0.49
N GLY A 682 38.59 -0.03 -0.82
CA GLY A 682 38.38 -1.26 -1.56
C GLY A 682 37.10 -1.97 -1.10
N THR A 683 37.27 -3.12 -0.47
CA THR A 683 36.21 -3.88 0.23
C THR A 683 36.24 -3.68 1.74
N SER A 684 37.28 -3.06 2.31
CA SER A 684 37.39 -2.80 3.75
C SER A 684 36.59 -1.57 4.15
N VAL A 685 36.00 -1.58 5.34
CA VAL A 685 35.33 -0.42 5.93
C VAL A 685 35.86 -0.20 7.35
N THR A 686 36.26 1.03 7.64
CA THR A 686 36.58 1.50 8.99
C THR A 686 35.51 2.49 9.41
N GLY A 687 34.94 2.31 10.60
CA GLY A 687 34.04 3.26 11.23
C GLY A 687 34.52 3.69 12.60
N THR A 688 34.26 4.95 12.94
CA THR A 688 34.62 5.54 14.24
C THR A 688 33.51 6.41 14.78
N THR A 689 33.41 6.52 16.11
CA THR A 689 32.60 7.56 16.75
C THR A 689 33.09 8.96 16.38
N ALA A 690 32.20 9.95 16.46
CA ALA A 690 32.45 11.36 16.13
C ALA A 690 32.95 12.18 17.32
#